data_AF-A0A2A2H1H4-F1
#
_entry.id   AF-A0A2A2H1H4-F1
#
_cell.length_a   1.000
_cell.length_b   1.000
_cell.length_c   1.000
_cell.angle_alpha   90.00
_cell.angle_beta   90.00
_cell.angle_gamma   90.00
#
_symmetry.space_group_name_H-M   'P 1'
#
loop_
_entity.id
_entity.type
_entity.pdbx_description
1 polymer ?
#
loop_
_entity_poly.entity_id
_entity_poly.type
_entity_poly.pdbx_seq_one_letter_code
_entity_poly.pdbx_strand_id
1 'polypeptide(L)'
;MLIVLSLALLSINSIAAAAENQTENITNINGQNITNITNSSNTTNVQNSTKITNNSNITNSSNTTNVQKSTEAAGGSSYSKMKAVWLKAEDVSTLNVKTLQNLGITDVFVKTNLISSPTYQSVLTEVLQKLKGTNIRVHAWITCFMDANGNWVNPANETQRVFLINSIADIVKNYGIDGINLDYVRYPGTAYKYTNATWTITSFVQLVHDTVKSINSSVAVSADLMPEGSVNAYYYGQDYAQLAQYLDFLVPMIYKGNYGYDSSTGTNSNGKNGTSWIASTVAYIVSQANGTPVIAGLQTYRSDKNVTAIPASELQNDIDAAINNGSSGYALFRYGLINSSFSVDTTAPTITSTNPTNKATNIATNKTITVTFNEQIVMSSGWIDLYDSKGNLIPITTTISGNTLTITPKNKLTAGTTYSTAIHTGSLKDLSGNQIKLCGSTFTTAPADTTAPTITSTNPTNKATNIATNKTITVTFNEQIVMSSGWIDLYDSKGNLIPITTTISGNTLTITPKNKLTAGTTYSTAIHTGSLKDLSGNQIKLCGSTFTTDGTTFTTAQVNTAAASVKSYIETNNKLPNYVTIGSSQITMPQFLQLLVTGLLQINSGTNTAMVPGNIKAPTSPTGSYMYGNVYKTEYLSIAQSIKSYINSNGIAPNYASSSLGNIQYESLIYSYSKILNYYKTNGALPAYVLVDSSVTNTSVPSELQQYLQATTNCQVTNSQIQALAKSITSGKTSTYEKAVAIFNWVRDNTDYVFYSNSQQGAVTTLSKKSGNCCDLTHLLIALERAAGIPARYEHVNAKFSSGTWYGHVLAQVYVNGKWYSADASNNINTFGVIKNWDITTATIKGTYATLLF
;
A
#
# COMPACT_ATOMS: atom_id res chain seq x y z
N MET A 1 -11.43 -17.28 58.58
CA MET A 1 -11.43 -16.83 59.99
C MET A 1 -10.00 -16.84 60.49
N LEU A 2 -9.60 -15.81 61.24
CA LEU A 2 -8.25 -15.48 61.69
C LEU A 2 -7.65 -16.50 62.72
N ILE A 3 -6.33 -16.72 62.58
CA ILE A 3 -5.24 -16.86 63.60
C ILE A 3 -5.19 -18.10 64.53
N VAL A 4 -3.95 -18.64 64.66
CA VAL A 4 -3.16 -18.99 65.88
C VAL A 4 -2.41 -20.32 65.62
N LEU A 5 -1.12 -20.38 65.26
CA LEU A 5 0.16 -20.11 65.98
C LEU A 5 0.51 -21.13 67.10
N SER A 6 1.58 -21.91 66.90
CA SER A 6 2.64 -22.32 67.87
C SER A 6 3.35 -23.58 67.35
N LEU A 7 4.61 -23.58 66.87
CA LEU A 7 5.94 -23.34 67.46
C LEU A 7 6.43 -24.40 68.47
N ALA A 8 7.71 -24.75 68.26
CA ALA A 8 8.74 -25.26 69.18
C ALA A 8 8.88 -26.79 69.33
N LEU A 9 10.07 -27.38 69.40
CA LEU A 9 11.48 -27.08 69.02
C LEU A 9 12.30 -28.32 69.51
N LEU A 10 13.55 -28.41 69.05
CA LEU A 10 14.70 -29.15 69.65
C LEU A 10 14.79 -30.67 69.42
N SER A 11 15.93 -31.35 69.21
CA SER A 11 17.38 -31.10 68.94
C SER A 11 18.07 -32.42 69.38
N ILE A 12 18.93 -33.14 68.64
CA ILE A 12 20.41 -33.04 68.51
C ILE A 12 20.99 -34.48 68.49
N ASN A 13 21.94 -34.76 67.56
CA ASN A 13 23.13 -35.65 67.56
C ASN A 13 23.08 -37.10 68.14
N SER A 14 23.84 -38.13 67.72
CA SER A 14 25.13 -38.28 67.02
C SER A 14 25.47 -39.79 66.77
N ILE A 15 26.13 -40.08 65.64
CA ILE A 15 27.39 -40.86 65.47
C ILE A 15 27.46 -42.41 65.70
N ALA A 16 27.91 -43.08 64.61
CA ALA A 16 28.93 -44.14 64.45
C ALA A 16 28.61 -45.65 64.36
N ALA A 17 29.48 -46.26 63.51
CA ALA A 17 29.92 -47.65 63.34
C ALA A 17 28.98 -48.57 62.51
N ALA A 18 29.39 -49.47 61.62
CA ALA A 18 30.61 -49.94 60.93
C ALA A 18 30.37 -51.44 60.61
N ALA A 19 30.93 -51.95 59.49
CA ALA A 19 31.07 -53.37 59.11
C ALA A 19 29.75 -54.11 58.72
N GLU A 20 29.67 -55.09 57.82
CA GLU A 20 30.66 -55.91 57.12
C GLU A 20 30.00 -56.66 55.93
N ASN A 21 30.84 -57.23 55.07
CA ASN A 21 30.58 -58.16 53.95
C ASN A 21 29.50 -59.24 54.18
N GLN A 22 28.76 -59.62 53.12
CA GLN A 22 29.02 -60.91 52.44
C GLN A 22 28.20 -61.10 51.16
N THR A 23 28.88 -61.76 50.24
CA THR A 23 28.53 -62.18 48.87
C THR A 23 27.60 -63.39 48.89
N GLU A 24 26.62 -63.45 47.99
CA GLU A 24 26.17 -64.74 47.45
C GLU A 24 26.07 -64.68 45.92
N ASN A 25 26.91 -65.52 45.31
CA ASN A 25 26.87 -65.90 43.90
C ASN A 25 25.70 -66.87 43.68
N ILE A 26 24.94 -66.68 42.59
CA ILE A 26 24.32 -67.82 41.90
C ILE A 26 24.76 -67.80 40.44
N THR A 27 25.31 -68.96 40.08
CA THR A 27 26.10 -69.28 38.91
C THR A 27 25.26 -69.36 37.64
N ASN A 28 25.88 -68.89 36.57
CA ASN A 28 25.49 -68.96 35.17
C ASN A 28 25.73 -70.37 34.60
N ILE A 29 24.89 -70.89 33.68
CA ILE A 29 25.26 -72.00 32.79
C ILE A 29 24.70 -71.78 31.37
N ASN A 30 25.66 -71.68 30.44
CA ASN A 30 25.64 -71.85 28.97
C ASN A 30 25.02 -70.72 28.12
N GLY A 31 25.76 -69.84 27.43
CA GLY A 31 27.17 -69.83 27.05
C GLY A 31 27.32 -69.62 25.55
N GLN A 32 27.72 -68.43 25.11
CA GLN A 32 28.84 -68.21 24.18
C GLN A 32 29.10 -66.70 23.95
N ASN A 33 30.39 -66.38 23.93
CA ASN A 33 31.00 -65.05 23.92
C ASN A 33 30.79 -64.27 22.62
N ILE A 34 30.68 -62.94 22.71
CA ILE A 34 31.14 -62.04 21.66
C ILE A 34 32.27 -61.18 22.24
N THR A 35 33.47 -61.46 21.78
CA THR A 35 34.70 -60.68 21.96
C THR A 35 34.61 -59.33 21.26
N ASN A 36 35.10 -58.29 21.93
CA ASN A 36 35.41 -56.97 21.36
C ASN A 36 36.30 -57.08 20.11
N ILE A 37 35.90 -56.46 18.99
CA ILE A 37 36.83 -56.01 17.93
C ILE A 37 36.42 -54.62 17.44
N THR A 38 37.42 -53.75 17.46
CA THR A 38 37.52 -52.36 17.03
C THR A 38 37.43 -52.18 15.51
N ASN A 39 37.03 -50.96 15.11
CA ASN A 39 37.01 -50.37 13.76
C ASN A 39 37.97 -50.95 12.70
N SER A 40 37.46 -51.18 11.48
CA SER A 40 38.14 -50.78 10.24
C SER A 40 37.17 -50.66 9.05
N SER A 41 37.56 -49.78 8.13
CA SER A 41 36.79 -49.25 7.00
C SER A 41 36.80 -50.16 5.75
N ASN A 42 35.92 -49.82 4.81
CA ASN A 42 35.91 -50.10 3.36
C ASN A 42 35.07 -51.28 2.78
N THR A 43 33.99 -50.85 2.11
CA THR A 43 33.52 -51.16 0.74
C THR A 43 32.99 -52.54 0.30
N THR A 44 31.92 -52.42 -0.50
CA THR A 44 31.38 -53.26 -1.60
C THR A 44 30.36 -54.39 -1.33
N ASN A 45 29.17 -54.16 -1.90
CA ASN A 45 28.18 -55.06 -2.54
C ASN A 45 28.29 -56.58 -2.32
N VAL A 46 27.14 -57.22 -2.04
CA VAL A 46 26.43 -58.15 -2.95
C VAL A 46 25.17 -58.70 -2.27
N GLN A 47 24.10 -58.81 -3.07
CA GLN A 47 22.82 -59.46 -2.76
C GLN A 47 22.98 -60.92 -2.32
N ASN A 48 22.16 -61.40 -1.38
CA ASN A 48 21.37 -62.60 -1.66
C ASN A 48 20.22 -62.84 -0.67
N SER A 49 19.07 -63.07 -1.28
CA SER A 49 17.83 -63.63 -0.74
C SER A 49 18.01 -65.05 -0.19
N THR A 50 17.41 -65.37 0.95
CA THR A 50 16.84 -66.72 1.14
C THR A 50 15.63 -66.71 2.06
N LYS A 51 14.65 -67.49 1.62
CA LYS A 51 13.28 -67.68 2.08
C LYS A 51 13.24 -69.03 2.78
N ILE A 52 12.82 -69.12 4.05
CA ILE A 52 12.52 -70.40 4.72
C ILE A 52 11.25 -70.20 5.57
N THR A 53 10.06 -70.48 5.04
CA THR A 53 9.20 -71.67 5.25
C THR A 53 8.83 -71.99 6.71
N ASN A 54 7.54 -71.78 6.99
CA ASN A 54 6.80 -72.34 8.12
C ASN A 54 6.78 -73.88 8.08
N ASN A 55 6.79 -74.52 9.25
CA ASN A 55 5.86 -75.61 9.50
C ASN A 55 5.53 -75.80 11.00
N SER A 56 4.24 -76.02 11.19
CA SER A 56 3.42 -75.96 12.38
C SER A 56 3.41 -77.28 13.19
N ASN A 57 2.70 -77.24 14.33
CA ASN A 57 1.93 -78.31 15.03
C ASN A 57 2.46 -78.68 16.44
N ILE A 58 1.69 -78.80 17.54
CA ILE A 58 0.28 -79.24 17.69
C ILE A 58 -0.24 -78.96 19.15
N THR A 59 -1.51 -78.50 19.26
CA THR A 59 -2.61 -78.77 20.27
C THR A 59 -2.40 -78.63 21.79
N ASN A 60 -3.38 -78.40 22.68
CA ASN A 60 -4.77 -77.87 22.74
C ASN A 60 -5.16 -77.94 24.24
N SER A 61 -5.91 -76.97 24.79
CA SER A 61 -7.14 -77.24 25.57
C SER A 61 -7.81 -75.96 26.13
N SER A 62 -8.99 -75.66 25.58
CA SER A 62 -10.26 -75.38 26.28
C SER A 62 -10.40 -74.17 27.23
N ASN A 63 -11.03 -73.09 26.76
CA ASN A 63 -12.47 -72.83 26.99
C ASN A 63 -12.92 -71.51 26.33
N THR A 64 -14.04 -71.59 25.63
CA THR A 64 -14.62 -70.58 24.74
C THR A 64 -15.48 -69.54 25.46
N THR A 65 -15.34 -68.26 25.07
CA THR A 65 -16.49 -67.38 24.81
C THR A 65 -16.25 -66.64 23.50
N ASN A 66 -17.10 -66.95 22.51
CA ASN A 66 -17.18 -66.28 21.22
C ASN A 66 -17.56 -64.81 21.43
N VAL A 67 -16.70 -63.89 20.97
CA VAL A 67 -17.13 -62.60 20.43
C VAL A 67 -16.58 -62.49 19.03
N GLN A 68 -17.50 -62.25 18.10
CA GLN A 68 -17.31 -62.23 16.66
C GLN A 68 -16.12 -61.38 16.22
N LYS A 69 -15.26 -61.99 15.39
CA LYS A 69 -14.43 -61.27 14.42
C LYS A 69 -15.37 -60.49 13.49
N SER A 70 -15.45 -59.17 13.65
CA SER A 70 -15.79 -58.29 12.54
C SER A 70 -14.58 -58.25 11.62
N THR A 71 -14.72 -58.91 10.48
CA THR A 71 -13.86 -58.75 9.31
C THR A 71 -13.79 -57.27 8.91
N GLU A 72 -12.59 -56.84 8.52
CA GLU A 72 -12.15 -55.49 8.10
C GLU A 72 -11.67 -54.54 9.22
N ALA A 73 -10.50 -54.83 9.79
CA ALA A 73 -9.61 -53.77 10.31
C ALA A 73 -8.14 -54.19 10.31
N ALA A 74 -7.32 -53.33 9.69
CA ALA A 74 -5.89 -53.11 9.93
C ALA A 74 -4.89 -54.24 9.65
N GLY A 75 -4.94 -54.81 8.45
CA GLY A 75 -3.75 -55.37 7.81
C GLY A 75 -3.18 -54.36 6.80
N GLY A 76 -2.20 -53.55 7.23
CA GLY A 76 -1.32 -52.75 6.37
C GLY A 76 -1.90 -51.46 5.75
N SER A 77 -1.65 -50.30 6.36
CA SER A 77 -1.58 -48.98 5.67
C SER A 77 -1.24 -47.88 6.69
N SER A 78 -0.30 -47.00 6.34
CA SER A 78 0.32 -45.93 7.14
C SER A 78 -0.59 -45.24 8.16
N TYR A 79 -0.03 -44.79 9.29
CA TYR A 79 -0.61 -43.79 10.23
C TYR A 79 -0.88 -42.40 9.57
N SER A 80 -1.23 -42.41 8.29
CA SER A 80 -1.75 -41.33 7.50
C SER A 80 -3.19 -41.00 7.91
N LYS A 81 -3.48 -39.71 7.96
CA LYS A 81 -4.74 -39.09 8.39
C LYS A 81 -5.13 -39.34 9.85
N MET A 82 -4.16 -39.54 10.74
CA MET A 82 -4.44 -39.67 12.18
C MET A 82 -5.06 -38.38 12.74
N LYS A 83 -6.11 -38.52 13.55
CA LYS A 83 -6.71 -37.44 14.35
C LYS A 83 -6.71 -37.92 15.81
N ALA A 84 -5.72 -37.49 16.57
CA ALA A 84 -5.51 -37.95 17.93
C ALA A 84 -5.87 -36.88 18.98
N VAL A 85 -6.04 -37.31 20.22
CA VAL A 85 -6.15 -36.42 21.38
C VAL A 85 -5.40 -37.01 22.58
N TRP A 86 -4.65 -36.19 23.31
CA TRP A 86 -4.08 -36.61 24.59
C TRP A 86 -5.15 -36.53 25.68
N LEU A 87 -5.32 -37.64 26.39
CA LEU A 87 -6.23 -37.81 27.50
C LEU A 87 -5.42 -38.03 28.78
N LYS A 88 -5.54 -37.11 29.74
CA LYS A 88 -4.93 -37.33 31.05
C LYS A 88 -5.73 -38.33 31.87
N ALA A 89 -5.05 -38.95 32.84
CA ALA A 89 -5.68 -39.88 33.77
C ALA A 89 -6.85 -39.23 34.53
N GLU A 90 -6.73 -37.96 34.95
CA GLU A 90 -7.80 -37.24 35.66
C GLU A 90 -9.07 -37.01 34.80
N ASP A 91 -8.92 -36.94 33.48
CA ASP A 91 -10.02 -36.61 32.56
C ASP A 91 -10.82 -37.85 32.12
N VAL A 92 -10.31 -39.06 32.39
CA VAL A 92 -10.91 -40.34 31.94
C VAL A 92 -12.36 -40.48 32.39
N SER A 93 -12.67 -40.08 33.62
CA SER A 93 -14.03 -40.15 34.17
C SER A 93 -15.04 -39.34 33.34
N THR A 94 -14.60 -38.22 32.76
CA THR A 94 -15.40 -37.28 31.95
C THR A 94 -15.34 -37.54 30.45
N LEU A 95 -14.68 -38.62 30.01
CA LEU A 95 -14.53 -38.98 28.60
C LEU A 95 -15.90 -39.17 27.93
N ASN A 96 -16.20 -38.35 26.91
CA ASN A 96 -17.40 -38.46 26.10
C ASN A 96 -17.07 -39.05 24.72
N VAL A 97 -17.43 -40.32 24.53
CA VAL A 97 -17.16 -41.08 23.29
C VAL A 97 -17.82 -40.42 22.07
N LYS A 98 -19.05 -39.91 22.22
CA LYS A 98 -19.78 -39.29 21.12
C LYS A 98 -19.12 -37.99 20.67
N THR A 99 -18.57 -37.22 21.60
CA THR A 99 -17.77 -36.03 21.27
C THR A 99 -16.55 -36.41 20.45
N LEU A 100 -15.81 -37.45 20.84
CA LEU A 100 -14.66 -37.92 20.07
C LEU A 100 -15.04 -38.37 18.65
N GLN A 101 -16.13 -39.14 18.53
CA GLN A 101 -16.63 -39.59 17.22
C GLN A 101 -17.09 -38.41 16.34
N ASN A 102 -17.79 -37.43 16.90
CA ASN A 102 -18.21 -36.22 16.18
C ASN A 102 -17.01 -35.37 15.72
N LEU A 103 -15.93 -35.37 16.50
CA LEU A 103 -14.65 -34.75 16.14
C LEU A 103 -13.82 -35.62 15.19
N GLY A 104 -14.33 -36.78 14.76
CA GLY A 104 -13.63 -37.70 13.88
C GLY A 104 -12.31 -38.21 14.44
N ILE A 105 -12.15 -38.23 15.77
CA ILE A 105 -10.94 -38.72 16.44
C ILE A 105 -10.78 -40.20 16.11
N THR A 106 -9.58 -40.57 15.67
CA THR A 106 -9.18 -41.93 15.32
C THR A 106 -8.32 -42.57 16.40
N ASP A 107 -7.69 -41.77 17.26
CA ASP A 107 -6.70 -42.23 18.23
C ASP A 107 -6.80 -41.45 19.54
N VAL A 108 -6.57 -42.12 20.67
CA VAL A 108 -6.44 -41.48 21.99
C VAL A 108 -5.12 -41.87 22.63
N PHE A 109 -4.39 -40.89 23.14
CA PHE A 109 -3.15 -41.10 23.88
C PHE A 109 -3.44 -40.97 25.38
N VAL A 110 -3.50 -42.09 26.09
CA VAL A 110 -4.03 -42.18 27.45
C VAL A 110 -2.90 -42.20 28.47
N LYS A 111 -2.81 -41.18 29.33
CA LYS A 111 -1.72 -41.08 30.31
C LYS A 111 -1.76 -42.25 31.29
N THR A 112 -0.68 -43.03 31.35
CA THR A 112 -0.62 -44.23 32.20
C THR A 112 -0.05 -43.99 33.60
N ASN A 113 0.40 -42.79 33.99
CA ASN A 113 0.85 -42.47 35.36
C ASN A 113 1.71 -43.57 36.05
N LEU A 114 2.63 -44.22 35.32
CA LEU A 114 3.46 -45.34 35.82
C LEU A 114 4.22 -45.03 37.11
N ILE A 115 4.40 -43.74 37.42
CA ILE A 115 5.36 -43.26 38.41
C ILE A 115 4.67 -42.49 39.55
N SER A 116 3.39 -42.10 39.43
CA SER A 116 2.77 -41.15 40.38
C SER A 116 1.33 -41.45 40.83
N SER A 117 0.75 -42.62 40.52
CA SER A 117 -0.66 -42.99 40.85
C SER A 117 -1.73 -42.17 40.07
N PRO A 118 -2.95 -42.71 39.80
CA PRO A 118 -3.41 -44.08 39.98
C PRO A 118 -2.69 -45.06 39.03
N THR A 119 -2.55 -46.29 39.49
CA THR A 119 -1.91 -47.41 38.76
C THR A 119 -2.54 -47.54 37.36
N TYR A 120 -1.73 -47.45 36.30
CA TYR A 120 -2.13 -47.45 34.88
C TYR A 120 -3.25 -48.42 34.51
N GLN A 121 -3.32 -49.54 35.23
CA GLN A 121 -4.29 -50.60 35.08
C GLN A 121 -5.74 -50.11 35.11
N SER A 122 -6.12 -49.25 36.06
CA SER A 122 -7.51 -48.77 36.17
C SER A 122 -7.86 -47.82 35.03
N VAL A 123 -6.94 -46.91 34.72
CA VAL A 123 -7.08 -45.91 33.66
C VAL A 123 -7.22 -46.58 32.28
N LEU A 124 -6.32 -47.49 31.93
CA LEU A 124 -6.38 -48.19 30.65
C LEU A 124 -7.62 -49.07 30.54
N THR A 125 -7.98 -49.80 31.59
CA THR A 125 -9.19 -50.65 31.61
C THR A 125 -10.45 -49.81 31.36
N GLU A 126 -10.59 -48.68 32.05
CA GLU A 126 -11.76 -47.82 31.90
C GLU A 126 -11.85 -47.23 30.48
N VAL A 127 -10.74 -46.73 29.92
CA VAL A 127 -10.76 -46.15 28.57
C VAL A 127 -11.04 -47.21 27.50
N LEU A 128 -10.39 -48.38 27.59
CA LEU A 128 -10.64 -49.49 26.67
C LEU A 128 -12.11 -49.95 26.74
N GLN A 129 -12.71 -49.98 27.93
CA GLN A 129 -14.12 -50.31 28.09
C GLN A 129 -15.03 -49.23 27.48
N LYS A 130 -14.75 -47.94 27.72
CA LYS A 130 -15.53 -46.83 27.16
C LYS A 130 -15.48 -46.79 25.63
N LEU A 131 -14.34 -47.10 25.03
CA LEU A 131 -14.13 -47.05 23.58
C LEU A 131 -14.42 -48.38 22.87
N LYS A 132 -14.84 -49.42 23.60
CA LYS A 132 -15.19 -50.72 23.04
C LYS A 132 -16.27 -50.59 21.98
N GLY A 133 -16.03 -51.16 20.80
CA GLY A 133 -16.97 -51.11 19.67
C GLY A 133 -16.90 -49.83 18.84
N THR A 134 -16.00 -48.91 19.18
CA THR A 134 -15.62 -47.79 18.30
C THR A 134 -14.41 -48.16 17.45
N ASN A 135 -14.14 -47.36 16.41
CA ASN A 135 -12.92 -47.48 15.60
C ASN A 135 -11.78 -46.60 16.16
N ILE A 136 -11.85 -46.18 17.42
CA ILE A 136 -10.86 -45.31 18.05
C ILE A 136 -9.77 -46.18 18.67
N ARG A 137 -8.53 -46.00 18.19
CA ARG A 137 -7.34 -46.70 18.67
C ARG A 137 -6.85 -46.13 20.00
N VAL A 138 -6.43 -46.99 20.92
CA VAL A 138 -5.96 -46.61 22.26
C VAL A 138 -4.46 -46.80 22.37
N HIS A 139 -3.73 -45.72 22.62
CA HIS A 139 -2.29 -45.76 22.87
C HIS A 139 -1.98 -45.43 24.32
N ALA A 140 -1.15 -46.25 24.96
CA ALA A 140 -0.66 -45.97 26.30
C ALA A 140 0.41 -44.86 26.25
N TRP A 141 0.10 -43.71 26.85
CA TRP A 141 0.99 -42.54 26.92
C TRP A 141 1.86 -42.59 28.18
N ILE A 142 3.15 -42.88 27.99
CA ILE A 142 4.10 -43.27 29.03
C ILE A 142 5.11 -42.16 29.29
N THR A 143 5.22 -41.73 30.55
CA THR A 143 6.33 -40.86 31.00
C THR A 143 7.59 -41.70 31.19
N CYS A 144 8.67 -41.39 30.47
CA CYS A 144 9.91 -42.17 30.53
C CYS A 144 10.85 -41.72 31.65
N PHE A 145 11.47 -40.54 31.50
CA PHE A 145 12.61 -40.12 32.33
C PHE A 145 12.29 -39.00 33.31
N MET A 146 11.17 -39.15 34.04
CA MET A 146 10.76 -38.27 35.13
C MET A 146 10.34 -39.10 36.34
N ASP A 147 10.69 -38.68 37.55
CA ASP A 147 10.26 -39.35 38.77
C ASP A 147 8.85 -38.90 39.22
N ALA A 148 8.35 -39.46 40.33
CA ALA A 148 7.03 -39.18 40.88
C ALA A 148 6.85 -37.72 41.31
N ASN A 149 7.95 -37.04 41.63
CA ASN A 149 7.98 -35.64 42.07
C ASN A 149 8.16 -34.68 40.89
N GLY A 150 8.25 -35.20 39.65
CA GLY A 150 8.48 -34.41 38.46
C GLY A 150 9.95 -34.00 38.27
N ASN A 151 10.91 -34.66 38.91
CA ASN A 151 12.32 -34.43 38.65
C ASN A 151 12.81 -35.30 37.49
N TRP A 152 13.80 -34.80 36.75
CA TRP A 152 14.42 -35.53 35.65
C TRP A 152 15.27 -36.70 36.16
N VAL A 153 15.02 -37.88 35.61
CA VAL A 153 15.89 -39.05 35.76
C VAL A 153 16.86 -39.05 34.58
N ASN A 154 18.14 -39.32 34.81
CA ASN A 154 19.10 -39.41 33.71
C ASN A 154 18.72 -40.59 32.78
N PRO A 155 18.53 -40.37 31.46
CA PRO A 155 18.24 -41.45 30.51
C PRO A 155 19.27 -42.59 30.47
N ALA A 156 20.51 -42.36 30.93
CA ALA A 156 21.52 -43.40 31.06
C ALA A 156 21.31 -44.31 32.29
N ASN A 157 20.37 -44.01 33.18
CA ASN A 157 20.06 -44.82 34.36
C ASN A 157 19.47 -46.17 33.94
N GLU A 158 20.25 -47.23 34.12
CA GLU A 158 19.89 -48.59 33.70
C GLU A 158 18.67 -49.13 34.44
N THR A 159 18.58 -48.94 35.75
CA THR A 159 17.43 -49.36 36.56
C THR A 159 16.12 -48.76 36.05
N GLN A 160 16.12 -47.47 35.74
CA GLN A 160 14.95 -46.79 35.18
C GLN A 160 14.59 -47.36 33.80
N ARG A 161 15.57 -47.57 32.92
CA ARG A 161 15.32 -48.15 31.58
C ARG A 161 14.72 -49.55 31.69
N VAL A 162 15.28 -50.41 32.52
CA VAL A 162 14.77 -51.78 32.75
C VAL A 162 13.35 -51.75 33.31
N PHE A 163 13.08 -50.87 34.29
CA PHE A 163 11.73 -50.70 34.84
C PHE A 163 10.72 -50.28 33.75
N LEU A 164 11.07 -49.31 32.91
CA LEU A 164 10.21 -48.85 31.81
C LEU A 164 9.95 -49.96 30.80
N ILE A 165 10.99 -50.70 30.39
CA ILE A 165 10.85 -51.82 29.44
C ILE A 165 9.93 -52.90 30.00
N ASN A 166 10.12 -53.30 31.26
CA ASN A 166 9.26 -54.29 31.90
C ASN A 166 7.81 -53.81 32.03
N SER A 167 7.60 -52.54 32.37
CA SER A 167 6.26 -51.94 32.47
C SER A 167 5.57 -51.85 31.11
N ILE A 168 6.30 -51.47 30.06
CA ILE A 168 5.79 -51.46 28.68
C ILE A 168 5.44 -52.89 28.25
N ALA A 169 6.32 -53.86 28.50
CA ALA A 169 6.06 -55.25 28.17
C ALA A 169 4.81 -55.80 28.88
N ASP A 170 4.59 -55.43 30.15
CA ASP A 170 3.38 -55.78 30.89
C ASP A 170 2.13 -55.18 30.25
N ILE A 171 2.16 -53.88 29.92
CA ILE A 171 1.04 -53.19 29.26
C ILE A 171 0.68 -53.87 27.94
N VAL A 172 1.67 -54.14 27.08
CA VAL A 172 1.42 -54.75 25.75
C VAL A 172 0.90 -56.18 25.87
N LYS A 173 1.32 -56.94 26.88
CA LYS A 173 0.84 -58.32 27.10
C LYS A 173 -0.59 -58.36 27.63
N ASN A 174 -0.92 -57.45 28.54
CA ASN A 174 -2.12 -57.58 29.36
C ASN A 174 -3.28 -56.67 28.90
N TYR A 175 -3.01 -55.69 28.04
CA TYR A 175 -4.02 -54.75 27.57
C TYR A 175 -4.13 -54.78 26.04
N GLY A 176 -5.35 -54.87 25.52
CA GLY A 176 -5.64 -54.80 24.08
C GLY A 176 -5.52 -53.38 23.53
N ILE A 177 -4.35 -52.76 23.69
CA ILE A 177 -4.00 -51.44 23.17
C ILE A 177 -3.50 -51.52 21.73
N ASP A 178 -3.57 -50.40 21.02
CA ASP A 178 -3.11 -50.24 19.64
C ASP A 178 -1.71 -49.63 19.54
N GLY A 179 -1.20 -49.01 20.61
CA GLY A 179 0.14 -48.44 20.60
C GLY A 179 0.69 -47.99 21.95
N ILE A 180 2.00 -47.71 21.93
CA ILE A 180 2.77 -47.11 23.01
C ILE A 180 3.27 -45.75 22.54
N ASN A 181 2.90 -44.68 23.25
CA ASN A 181 3.38 -43.33 22.98
C ASN A 181 4.33 -42.87 24.10
N LEU A 182 5.60 -42.68 23.76
CA LEU A 182 6.67 -42.34 24.69
C LEU A 182 6.78 -40.83 24.89
N ASP A 183 6.56 -40.36 26.10
CA ASP A 183 6.72 -38.97 26.51
C ASP A 183 7.91 -38.83 27.46
N TYR A 184 8.50 -37.63 27.49
CA TYR A 184 9.73 -37.34 28.22
C TYR A 184 10.88 -38.32 27.87
N VAL A 185 10.89 -38.89 26.66
CA VAL A 185 11.98 -39.72 26.14
C VAL A 185 13.13 -38.84 25.64
N ARG A 186 13.71 -38.07 26.57
CA ARG A 186 14.74 -37.06 26.31
C ARG A 186 15.48 -36.62 27.56
N TYR A 187 16.54 -35.83 27.38
CA TYR A 187 17.14 -35.00 28.42
C TYR A 187 16.35 -33.69 28.64
N PRO A 188 16.47 -33.00 29.80
CA PRO A 188 15.82 -31.72 30.09
C PRO A 188 16.30 -30.51 29.26
N GLY A 189 17.09 -30.70 28.20
CA GLY A 189 17.86 -29.64 27.55
C GLY A 189 19.35 -29.68 27.87
N THR A 190 19.83 -30.79 28.45
CA THR A 190 21.22 -30.98 28.88
C THR A 190 21.95 -32.09 28.14
N ALA A 191 21.41 -32.60 27.02
CA ALA A 191 22.02 -33.69 26.26
C ALA A 191 23.48 -33.40 25.88
N TYR A 192 23.81 -32.16 25.50
CA TYR A 192 25.17 -31.73 25.19
C TYR A 192 26.21 -31.96 26.31
N LYS A 193 25.77 -32.19 27.56
CA LYS A 193 26.66 -32.54 28.67
C LYS A 193 27.10 -34.00 28.66
N TYR A 194 26.56 -34.83 27.77
CA TYR A 194 26.83 -36.26 27.70
C TYR A 194 27.24 -36.68 26.29
N THR A 195 28.41 -37.30 26.16
CA THR A 195 29.02 -37.66 24.87
C THR A 195 28.15 -38.59 24.00
N ASN A 196 27.34 -39.44 24.61
CA ASN A 196 26.48 -40.42 23.92
C ASN A 196 24.98 -40.13 24.11
N ALA A 197 24.59 -38.88 24.37
CA ALA A 197 23.20 -38.54 24.70
C ALA A 197 22.19 -38.99 23.63
N THR A 198 22.46 -38.67 22.37
CA THR A 198 21.60 -39.06 21.23
C THR A 198 21.51 -40.58 21.12
N TRP A 199 22.65 -41.27 21.17
CA TRP A 199 22.66 -42.74 21.13
C TRP A 199 21.86 -43.35 22.30
N THR A 200 21.97 -42.78 23.50
CA THR A 200 21.27 -43.28 24.70
C THR A 200 19.75 -43.23 24.53
N ILE A 201 19.23 -42.15 23.94
CA ILE A 201 17.80 -42.01 23.64
C ILE A 201 17.40 -42.94 22.50
N THR A 202 18.13 -42.93 21.39
CA THR A 202 17.84 -43.80 20.23
C THR A 202 17.86 -45.28 20.60
N SER A 203 18.86 -45.74 21.37
CA SER A 203 18.98 -47.13 21.80
C SER A 203 17.87 -47.56 22.75
N PHE A 204 17.39 -46.64 23.59
CA PHE A 204 16.24 -46.92 24.46
C PHE A 204 14.95 -47.06 23.64
N VAL A 205 14.72 -46.16 22.67
CA VAL A 205 13.57 -46.25 21.78
C VAL A 205 13.61 -47.51 20.92
N GLN A 206 14.79 -47.90 20.43
CA GLN A 206 14.99 -49.19 19.76
C GLN A 206 14.62 -50.36 20.67
N LEU A 207 15.08 -50.36 21.93
CA LEU A 207 14.76 -51.43 22.87
C LEU A 207 13.26 -51.51 23.17
N VAL A 208 12.57 -50.37 23.29
CA VAL A 208 11.11 -50.32 23.39
C VAL A 208 10.47 -50.91 22.15
N HIS A 209 10.88 -50.47 20.96
CA HIS A 209 10.39 -50.97 19.69
C HIS A 209 10.50 -52.49 19.61
N ASP A 210 11.71 -53.03 19.80
CA ASP A 210 11.98 -54.46 19.68
C ASP A 210 11.17 -55.26 20.72
N THR A 211 11.05 -54.74 21.95
CA THR A 211 10.22 -55.34 23.00
C THR A 211 8.75 -55.37 22.59
N VAL A 212 8.18 -54.24 22.19
CA VAL A 212 6.77 -54.13 21.78
C VAL A 212 6.49 -55.06 20.60
N LYS A 213 7.30 -55.01 19.55
CA LYS A 213 7.11 -55.81 18.33
C LYS A 213 7.28 -57.30 18.58
N SER A 214 8.16 -57.70 19.52
CA SER A 214 8.32 -59.12 19.90
C SER A 214 7.09 -59.71 20.62
N ILE A 215 6.35 -58.87 21.35
CA ILE A 215 5.15 -59.28 22.07
C ILE A 215 3.93 -59.22 21.15
N ASN A 216 3.75 -58.08 20.47
CA ASN A 216 2.68 -57.89 19.52
C ASN A 216 3.09 -56.90 18.41
N SER A 217 3.44 -57.45 17.24
CA SER A 217 3.86 -56.68 16.07
C SER A 217 2.84 -55.66 15.55
N SER A 218 1.54 -55.81 15.88
CA SER A 218 0.51 -54.85 15.47
C SER A 218 0.44 -53.60 16.35
N VAL A 219 1.06 -53.62 17.53
CA VAL A 219 1.08 -52.48 18.45
C VAL A 219 2.11 -51.48 17.96
N ALA A 220 1.70 -50.23 17.76
CA ALA A 220 2.60 -49.17 17.34
C ALA A 220 3.49 -48.65 18.46
N VAL A 221 4.60 -48.04 18.07
CA VAL A 221 5.48 -47.27 18.94
C VAL A 221 5.64 -45.88 18.36
N SER A 222 5.32 -44.88 19.16
CA SER A 222 5.46 -43.46 18.83
C SER A 222 6.13 -42.71 19.97
N ALA A 223 6.57 -41.49 19.71
CA ALA A 223 7.20 -40.67 20.73
C ALA A 223 6.84 -39.18 20.59
N ASP A 224 6.64 -38.54 21.73
CA ASP A 224 6.46 -37.10 21.88
C ASP A 224 7.83 -36.42 21.78
N LEU A 225 8.02 -35.64 20.72
CA LEU A 225 9.31 -35.03 20.39
C LEU A 225 9.24 -33.51 20.55
N MET A 226 10.37 -32.93 20.90
CA MET A 226 10.52 -31.48 20.97
C MET A 226 10.45 -30.87 19.54
N PRO A 227 9.95 -29.64 19.32
CA PRO A 227 9.77 -29.06 17.99
C PRO A 227 10.98 -28.23 17.46
N GLU A 228 12.09 -28.12 18.18
CA GLU A 228 13.19 -27.17 17.87
C GLU A 228 14.09 -27.58 16.68
N GLY A 229 13.66 -28.52 15.83
CA GLY A 229 14.31 -28.81 14.55
C GLY A 229 15.72 -29.36 14.72
N SER A 230 16.69 -28.80 13.99
CA SER A 230 18.07 -29.32 13.92
C SER A 230 18.83 -29.38 15.26
N VAL A 231 18.41 -28.60 16.26
CA VAL A 231 19.11 -28.57 17.57
C VAL A 231 18.61 -29.63 18.55
N ASN A 232 17.57 -30.39 18.19
CA ASN A 232 16.96 -31.36 19.10
C ASN A 232 17.93 -32.45 19.57
N ALA A 233 18.76 -32.97 18.66
CA ALA A 233 19.77 -33.97 19.02
C ALA A 233 20.74 -33.41 20.06
N TYR A 234 21.15 -32.15 19.91
CA TYR A 234 22.11 -31.49 20.79
C TYR A 234 21.55 -31.18 22.19
N TYR A 235 20.30 -30.72 22.31
CA TYR A 235 19.72 -30.33 23.61
C TYR A 235 18.97 -31.47 24.30
N TYR A 236 18.30 -32.32 23.54
CA TYR A 236 17.36 -33.31 24.06
C TYR A 236 17.80 -34.76 23.82
N GLY A 237 18.80 -34.98 22.96
CA GLY A 237 19.19 -36.32 22.50
C GLY A 237 18.22 -36.90 21.48
N GLN A 238 17.28 -36.09 20.96
CA GLN A 238 16.26 -36.53 20.01
C GLN A 238 16.71 -36.24 18.58
N ASP A 239 17.22 -37.24 17.87
CA ASP A 239 17.49 -37.14 16.44
C ASP A 239 16.32 -37.73 15.67
N TYR A 240 15.62 -36.89 14.87
CA TYR A 240 14.40 -37.33 14.18
C TYR A 240 14.64 -38.49 13.21
N ALA A 241 15.74 -38.47 12.46
CA ALA A 241 16.03 -39.48 11.45
C ALA A 241 16.45 -40.81 12.07
N GLN A 242 17.16 -40.76 13.21
CA GLN A 242 17.51 -41.96 13.97
C GLN A 242 16.30 -42.57 14.68
N LEU A 243 15.46 -41.72 15.29
CA LEU A 243 14.25 -42.17 15.97
C LEU A 243 13.22 -42.73 14.99
N ALA A 244 13.06 -42.12 13.81
CA ALA A 244 12.13 -42.56 12.76
C ALA A 244 12.33 -44.02 12.29
N GLN A 245 13.51 -44.60 12.51
CA GLN A 245 13.79 -46.00 12.18
C GLN A 245 13.11 -47.00 13.12
N TYR A 246 12.73 -46.56 14.32
CA TYR A 246 12.18 -47.41 15.39
C TYR A 246 10.79 -46.96 15.84
N LEU A 247 10.23 -45.93 15.19
CA LEU A 247 8.90 -45.42 15.47
C LEU A 247 7.99 -45.67 14.28
N ASP A 248 6.77 -46.13 14.54
CA ASP A 248 5.72 -46.24 13.52
C ASP A 248 5.22 -44.84 13.10
N PHE A 249 5.33 -43.84 13.98
CA PHE A 249 5.11 -42.42 13.69
C PHE A 249 5.75 -41.51 14.74
N LEU A 250 6.08 -40.27 14.36
CA LEU A 250 6.65 -39.24 15.23
C LEU A 250 5.57 -38.26 15.67
N VAL A 251 5.63 -37.76 16.91
CA VAL A 251 4.65 -36.80 17.45
C VAL A 251 5.34 -35.54 17.98
N PRO A 252 5.76 -34.59 17.13
CA PRO A 252 6.35 -33.33 17.62
C PRO A 252 5.32 -32.45 18.34
N MET A 253 5.68 -31.94 19.52
CA MET A 253 4.84 -31.08 20.37
C MET A 253 4.98 -29.60 19.99
N ILE A 254 4.25 -29.16 18.97
CA ILE A 254 4.36 -27.82 18.36
C ILE A 254 3.42 -26.83 19.07
N TYR A 255 3.64 -26.64 20.37
CA TYR A 255 2.75 -25.85 21.23
C TYR A 255 3.07 -24.35 21.16
N LYS A 256 2.59 -23.67 20.10
CA LYS A 256 2.95 -22.28 19.79
C LYS A 256 2.84 -21.32 21.00
N GLY A 257 1.84 -21.48 21.86
CA GLY A 257 1.66 -20.65 23.05
C GLY A 257 2.81 -20.76 24.05
N ASN A 258 3.41 -21.95 24.16
CA ASN A 258 4.58 -22.20 25.00
C ASN A 258 5.89 -21.71 24.39
N TYR A 259 5.91 -21.41 23.08
CA TYR A 259 7.07 -20.87 22.35
C TYR A 259 7.00 -19.35 22.15
N GLY A 260 6.21 -18.66 22.98
CA GLY A 260 6.18 -17.19 23.01
C GLY A 260 5.43 -16.54 21.86
N TYR A 261 4.65 -17.31 21.09
CA TYR A 261 3.67 -16.75 20.17
C TYR A 261 2.47 -16.29 20.99
N ASP A 262 2.29 -14.97 21.08
CA ASP A 262 1.25 -14.33 21.89
C ASP A 262 -0.11 -14.87 21.48
N SER A 263 -0.75 -15.42 22.48
CA SER A 263 -2.00 -16.12 22.43
C SER A 263 -3.19 -15.20 22.07
N SER A 264 -3.02 -13.87 22.10
CA SER A 264 -4.03 -12.87 21.70
C SER A 264 -3.80 -12.27 20.31
N THR A 265 -2.55 -12.19 19.84
CA THR A 265 -2.19 -11.59 18.53
C THR A 265 -1.78 -12.63 17.48
N GLY A 266 -1.53 -13.88 17.89
CA GLY A 266 -1.04 -14.94 17.02
C GLY A 266 0.42 -14.76 16.58
N THR A 267 1.16 -13.81 17.18
CA THR A 267 2.54 -13.47 16.79
C THR A 267 3.51 -13.49 17.98
N ASN A 268 4.78 -13.79 17.77
CA ASN A 268 5.79 -13.68 18.84
C ASN A 268 6.32 -12.25 19.00
N SER A 269 7.20 -12.03 19.98
CA SER A 269 7.84 -10.72 20.27
C SER A 269 8.59 -10.09 19.09
N ASN A 270 8.88 -10.86 18.04
CA ASN A 270 9.52 -10.40 16.80
C ASN A 270 8.52 -10.24 15.64
N GLY A 271 7.21 -10.27 15.90
CA GLY A 271 6.14 -10.15 14.90
C GLY A 271 5.94 -11.38 14.02
N LYS A 272 6.57 -12.54 14.34
CA LYS A 272 6.40 -13.76 13.53
C LYS A 272 5.11 -14.48 13.89
N ASN A 273 4.35 -14.89 12.87
CA ASN A 273 3.09 -15.60 13.01
C ASN A 273 3.29 -17.06 13.49
N GLY A 274 2.50 -17.47 14.51
CA GLY A 274 2.59 -18.79 15.12
C GLY A 274 2.11 -19.93 14.21
N THR A 275 1.10 -19.70 13.38
CA THR A 275 0.62 -20.68 12.39
C THR A 275 1.66 -20.91 11.29
N SER A 276 2.39 -19.87 10.88
CA SER A 276 3.54 -20.02 9.97
C SER A 276 4.73 -20.76 10.62
N TRP A 277 4.91 -20.61 11.94
CA TRP A 277 5.90 -21.39 12.67
C TRP A 277 5.52 -22.87 12.73
N ILE A 278 4.25 -23.20 12.95
CA ILE A 278 3.75 -24.58 12.84
C ILE A 278 4.07 -25.16 11.46
N ALA A 279 3.69 -24.46 10.39
CA ALA A 279 3.94 -24.86 9.01
C ALA A 279 5.42 -25.22 8.76
N SER A 280 6.33 -24.30 9.07
CA SER A 280 7.77 -24.49 8.85
C SER A 280 8.38 -25.58 9.73
N THR A 281 7.92 -25.70 10.98
CA THR A 281 8.38 -26.75 11.90
C THR A 281 7.96 -28.14 11.41
N VAL A 282 6.70 -28.30 10.99
CA VAL A 282 6.21 -29.57 10.44
C VAL A 282 6.98 -29.94 9.17
N ALA A 283 7.13 -29.01 8.22
CA ALA A 283 7.85 -29.26 6.98
C ALA A 283 9.29 -29.74 7.23
N TYR A 284 9.96 -29.12 8.21
CA TYR A 284 11.30 -29.56 8.61
C TYR A 284 11.29 -31.00 9.13
N ILE A 285 10.43 -31.32 10.10
CA ILE A 285 10.44 -32.66 10.73
C ILE A 285 10.03 -33.74 9.73
N VAL A 286 9.04 -33.47 8.88
CA VAL A 286 8.65 -34.37 7.78
C VAL A 286 9.83 -34.66 6.86
N SER A 287 10.66 -33.67 6.54
CA SER A 287 11.86 -33.88 5.73
C SER A 287 12.92 -34.76 6.40
N GLN A 288 12.94 -34.82 7.73
CA GLN A 288 13.88 -35.63 8.51
C GLN A 288 13.34 -37.03 8.84
N ALA A 289 12.03 -37.23 8.75
CA ALA A 289 11.37 -38.47 9.16
C ALA A 289 11.53 -39.62 8.15
N ASN A 290 12.22 -39.42 7.02
CA ASN A 290 12.52 -40.45 6.01
C ASN A 290 11.29 -41.26 5.55
N GLY A 291 10.13 -40.60 5.43
CA GLY A 291 8.88 -41.23 5.02
C GLY A 291 8.07 -41.86 6.16
N THR A 292 8.62 -41.94 7.37
CA THR A 292 7.87 -42.29 8.58
C THR A 292 6.81 -41.19 8.86
N PRO A 293 5.54 -41.55 9.12
CA PRO A 293 4.49 -40.57 9.38
C PRO A 293 4.83 -39.61 10.53
N VAL A 294 4.50 -38.32 10.35
CA VAL A 294 4.61 -37.29 11.38
C VAL A 294 3.22 -36.81 11.76
N ILE A 295 2.89 -36.83 13.05
CA ILE A 295 1.62 -36.40 13.61
C ILE A 295 1.85 -35.12 14.42
N ALA A 296 1.44 -33.97 13.90
CA ALA A 296 1.66 -32.70 14.57
C ALA A 296 0.89 -32.61 15.89
N GLY A 297 1.59 -32.51 17.01
CA GLY A 297 1.00 -32.19 18.32
C GLY A 297 0.67 -30.70 18.41
N LEU A 298 -0.62 -30.37 18.50
CA LEU A 298 -1.11 -29.00 18.50
C LEU A 298 -1.80 -28.66 19.81
N GLN A 299 -1.49 -27.49 20.36
CA GLN A 299 -2.07 -27.00 21.59
C GLN A 299 -3.47 -26.42 21.33
N THR A 300 -4.45 -26.80 22.14
CA THR A 300 -5.86 -26.36 22.00
C THR A 300 -6.21 -25.17 22.91
N TYR A 301 -5.23 -24.69 23.67
CA TYR A 301 -5.36 -23.64 24.67
C TYR A 301 -4.17 -22.67 24.59
N ARG A 302 -4.25 -21.54 25.30
CA ARG A 302 -3.37 -20.39 25.08
C ARG A 302 -1.91 -20.63 25.47
N SER A 303 -1.63 -21.30 26.59
CA SER A 303 -0.30 -21.83 26.98
C SER A 303 -0.42 -22.64 28.27
N ASP A 304 0.62 -23.35 28.71
CA ASP A 304 0.59 -24.03 30.03
C ASP A 304 0.39 -23.08 31.22
N LYS A 305 0.69 -21.79 31.04
CA LYS A 305 0.43 -20.74 32.04
C LYS A 305 -0.97 -20.12 31.89
N ASN A 306 -1.66 -20.37 30.78
CA ASN A 306 -2.99 -19.87 30.48
C ASN A 306 -3.81 -20.95 29.77
N VAL A 307 -4.59 -21.70 30.54
CA VAL A 307 -5.37 -22.85 30.04
C VAL A 307 -6.67 -22.47 29.31
N THR A 308 -6.85 -21.20 28.94
CA THR A 308 -8.01 -20.76 28.14
C THR A 308 -7.97 -21.44 26.77
N ALA A 309 -9.08 -22.05 26.34
CA ALA A 309 -9.18 -22.66 25.02
C ALA A 309 -8.98 -21.60 23.90
N ILE A 310 -8.27 -21.97 22.83
CA ILE A 310 -8.15 -21.11 21.65
C ILE A 310 -9.47 -21.14 20.84
N PRO A 311 -9.79 -20.11 20.03
CA PRO A 311 -10.92 -20.13 19.11
C PRO A 311 -10.90 -21.33 18.17
N ALA A 312 -12.07 -21.89 17.87
CA ALA A 312 -12.20 -23.02 16.94
C ALA A 312 -11.59 -22.74 15.56
N SER A 313 -11.77 -21.51 15.05
CA SER A 313 -11.17 -21.08 13.78
C SER A 313 -9.65 -21.00 13.83
N GLU A 314 -9.08 -20.60 14.98
CA GLU A 314 -7.63 -20.56 15.16
C GLU A 314 -7.05 -21.97 15.22
N LEU A 315 -7.70 -22.88 15.95
CA LEU A 315 -7.32 -24.29 15.99
C LEU A 315 -7.38 -24.94 14.60
N GLN A 316 -8.43 -24.64 13.82
CA GLN A 316 -8.55 -25.14 12.45
C GLN A 316 -7.39 -24.64 11.57
N ASN A 317 -7.04 -23.36 11.65
CA ASN A 317 -5.92 -22.81 10.89
C ASN A 317 -4.58 -23.47 11.23
N ASP A 318 -4.36 -23.82 12.50
CA ASP A 318 -3.15 -24.52 12.94
C ASP A 318 -3.11 -25.97 12.44
N ILE A 319 -4.25 -26.67 12.46
CA ILE A 319 -4.41 -28.01 11.87
C ILE A 319 -4.10 -27.95 10.36
N ASP A 320 -4.72 -27.01 9.67
CA ASP A 320 -4.55 -26.79 8.24
C ASP A 320 -3.09 -26.51 7.89
N ALA A 321 -2.41 -25.65 8.66
CA ALA A 321 -1.00 -25.36 8.49
C ALA A 321 -0.12 -26.62 8.66
N ALA A 322 -0.41 -27.48 9.64
CA ALA A 322 0.32 -28.72 9.82
C ALA A 322 0.10 -29.70 8.64
N ILE A 323 -1.15 -29.95 8.27
CA ILE A 323 -1.49 -30.87 7.17
C ILE A 323 -0.90 -30.39 5.84
N ASN A 324 -1.00 -29.09 5.55
CA ASN A 324 -0.45 -28.49 4.32
C ASN A 324 1.07 -28.59 4.21
N ASN A 325 1.76 -28.79 5.33
CA ASN A 325 3.22 -28.90 5.38
C ASN A 325 3.69 -30.35 5.55
N GLY A 326 2.83 -31.32 5.21
CA GLY A 326 3.20 -32.73 5.09
C GLY A 326 2.92 -33.56 6.33
N SER A 327 2.26 -33.00 7.36
CA SER A 327 1.84 -33.81 8.51
C SER A 327 0.88 -34.90 8.05
N SER A 328 1.14 -36.13 8.50
CA SER A 328 0.28 -37.29 8.30
C SER A 328 -0.94 -37.29 9.23
N GLY A 329 -1.13 -36.26 10.04
CA GLY A 329 -2.25 -36.14 10.96
C GLY A 329 -2.01 -35.05 11.99
N TYR A 330 -2.84 -35.00 13.02
CA TYR A 330 -2.61 -34.13 14.17
C TYR A 330 -3.04 -34.82 15.46
N ALA A 331 -2.45 -34.39 16.55
CA ALA A 331 -2.82 -34.78 17.90
C ALA A 331 -3.16 -33.51 18.70
N LEU A 332 -4.32 -33.48 19.34
CA LEU A 332 -4.80 -32.31 20.08
C LEU A 332 -4.39 -32.41 21.55
N PHE A 333 -3.57 -31.45 22.00
CA PHE A 333 -3.20 -31.28 23.40
C PHE A 333 -4.05 -30.16 24.01
N ARG A 334 -5.10 -30.46 24.77
CA ARG A 334 -5.51 -31.80 25.23
C ARG A 334 -7.03 -31.90 25.44
N TYR A 335 -7.51 -33.13 25.67
CA TYR A 335 -8.90 -33.39 26.05
C TYR A 335 -9.33 -32.49 27.22
N GLY A 336 -10.59 -32.05 27.21
CA GLY A 336 -11.14 -31.13 28.20
C GLY A 336 -10.83 -29.64 27.96
N LEU A 337 -9.85 -29.31 27.12
CA LEU A 337 -9.47 -27.93 26.76
C LEU A 337 -9.67 -27.63 25.26
N ILE A 338 -10.39 -28.49 24.54
CA ILE A 338 -10.82 -28.22 23.17
C ILE A 338 -12.00 -27.27 23.23
N ASN A 339 -11.99 -26.22 22.42
CA ASN A 339 -13.11 -25.29 22.30
C ASN A 339 -14.40 -26.06 21.96
N SER A 340 -15.48 -25.84 22.71
CA SER A 340 -16.74 -26.56 22.52
C SER A 340 -17.42 -26.30 21.17
N SER A 341 -17.07 -25.19 20.49
CA SER A 341 -17.54 -24.88 19.14
C SER A 341 -16.67 -25.48 18.04
N PHE A 342 -15.56 -26.14 18.37
CA PHE A 342 -14.73 -26.82 17.38
C PHE A 342 -15.48 -28.05 16.83
N SER A 343 -15.54 -28.17 15.52
CA SER A 343 -16.16 -29.28 14.80
C SER A 343 -15.34 -29.60 13.56
N VAL A 344 -15.40 -30.85 13.09
CA VAL A 344 -14.73 -31.23 11.85
C VAL A 344 -15.52 -30.69 10.67
N ASP A 345 -14.81 -30.06 9.74
CA ASP A 345 -15.40 -29.63 8.49
C ASP A 345 -15.81 -30.84 7.62
N THR A 346 -17.07 -30.87 7.24
CA THR A 346 -17.69 -31.91 6.40
C THR A 346 -18.27 -31.33 5.10
N THR A 347 -18.09 -30.03 4.89
CA THR A 347 -18.61 -29.33 3.72
C THR A 347 -17.54 -29.28 2.64
N ALA A 348 -17.90 -29.60 1.40
CA ALA A 348 -16.98 -29.49 0.29
C ALA A 348 -16.88 -28.04 -0.21
N PRO A 349 -15.74 -27.65 -0.82
CA PRO A 349 -15.58 -26.33 -1.44
C PRO A 349 -16.69 -26.02 -2.44
N THR A 350 -17.17 -24.78 -2.39
CA THR A 350 -18.17 -24.22 -3.30
C THR A 350 -17.64 -22.95 -3.96
N ILE A 351 -18.00 -22.73 -5.22
CA ILE A 351 -17.59 -21.54 -5.97
C ILE A 351 -18.30 -20.31 -5.38
N THR A 352 -17.53 -19.33 -4.93
CA THR A 352 -18.04 -18.02 -4.50
C THR A 352 -18.05 -17.01 -5.65
N SER A 353 -17.06 -17.08 -6.54
CA SER A 353 -17.01 -16.22 -7.71
C SER A 353 -16.16 -16.79 -8.85
N THR A 354 -16.40 -16.27 -10.06
CA THR A 354 -15.62 -16.59 -11.26
C THR A 354 -15.28 -15.30 -12.00
N ASN A 355 -14.12 -15.29 -12.66
CA ASN A 355 -13.71 -14.25 -13.58
C ASN A 355 -13.10 -14.90 -14.82
N PRO A 356 -13.74 -14.82 -16.00
CA PRO A 356 -15.00 -14.12 -16.26
C PRO A 356 -16.16 -14.60 -15.39
N THR A 357 -17.08 -13.69 -15.07
CA THR A 357 -18.31 -14.06 -14.37
C THR A 357 -19.11 -15.05 -15.21
N ASN A 358 -19.84 -15.95 -14.57
CA ASN A 358 -20.60 -16.97 -15.28
C ASN A 358 -21.57 -16.33 -16.29
N LYS A 359 -21.51 -16.81 -17.54
CA LYS A 359 -22.21 -16.30 -18.73
C LYS A 359 -21.79 -14.92 -19.21
N ALA A 360 -20.64 -14.39 -18.78
CA ALA A 360 -20.13 -13.12 -19.28
C ALA A 360 -19.89 -13.19 -20.81
N THR A 361 -20.18 -12.08 -21.49
CA THR A 361 -19.94 -11.91 -22.94
C THR A 361 -18.83 -10.88 -23.18
N ASN A 362 -18.39 -10.74 -24.42
CA ASN A 362 -17.36 -9.78 -24.82
C ASN A 362 -16.02 -9.93 -24.08
N ILE A 363 -15.67 -11.19 -23.76
CA ILE A 363 -14.41 -11.50 -23.07
C ILE A 363 -13.23 -11.49 -24.05
N ALA A 364 -12.10 -10.91 -23.64
CA ALA A 364 -10.89 -10.93 -24.45
C ALA A 364 -10.41 -12.36 -24.73
N THR A 365 -9.90 -12.60 -25.93
CA THR A 365 -9.47 -13.94 -26.37
C THR A 365 -8.20 -14.44 -25.67
N ASN A 366 -7.47 -13.59 -24.95
CA ASN A 366 -6.29 -13.94 -24.14
C ASN A 366 -6.61 -14.05 -22.64
N LYS A 367 -7.89 -14.18 -22.27
CA LYS A 367 -8.32 -14.13 -20.87
C LYS A 367 -7.89 -15.40 -20.10
N THR A 368 -7.23 -15.19 -18.96
CA THR A 368 -7.09 -16.19 -17.89
C THR A 368 -8.38 -16.27 -17.08
N ILE A 369 -8.78 -17.49 -16.72
CA ILE A 369 -9.99 -17.76 -15.95
C ILE A 369 -9.59 -18.00 -14.49
N THR A 370 -10.25 -17.34 -13.54
CA THR A 370 -10.07 -17.59 -12.11
C THR A 370 -11.37 -18.01 -11.47
N VAL A 371 -11.31 -19.00 -10.58
CA VAL A 371 -12.43 -19.53 -9.82
C VAL A 371 -12.06 -19.45 -8.33
N THR A 372 -12.84 -18.72 -7.56
CA THR A 372 -12.62 -18.55 -6.13
C THR A 372 -13.64 -19.36 -5.35
N PHE A 373 -13.18 -20.02 -4.28
CA PHE A 373 -13.97 -20.89 -3.43
C PHE A 373 -14.23 -20.24 -2.05
N ASN A 374 -15.18 -20.76 -1.30
CA ASN A 374 -15.50 -20.29 0.06
C ASN A 374 -14.42 -20.66 1.11
N GLU A 375 -13.48 -21.51 0.73
CA GLU A 375 -12.47 -22.10 1.62
C GLU A 375 -11.22 -22.50 0.82
N GLN A 376 -10.13 -22.83 1.53
CA GLN A 376 -8.89 -23.23 0.88
C GLN A 376 -9.05 -24.54 0.09
N ILE A 377 -8.41 -24.61 -1.06
CA ILE A 377 -8.47 -25.78 -1.94
C ILE A 377 -7.08 -26.34 -2.20
N VAL A 378 -6.99 -27.64 -2.43
CA VAL A 378 -5.79 -28.32 -2.90
C VAL A 378 -6.13 -29.26 -4.06
N MET A 379 -5.13 -29.52 -4.92
CA MET A 379 -5.27 -30.49 -6.00
C MET A 379 -5.54 -31.88 -5.43
N SER A 380 -6.35 -32.64 -6.15
CA SER A 380 -6.63 -34.05 -5.91
C SER A 380 -6.46 -34.83 -7.21
N SER A 381 -6.83 -36.11 -7.24
CA SER A 381 -6.56 -37.02 -8.36
C SER A 381 -7.43 -36.83 -9.61
N GLY A 382 -8.43 -35.96 -9.57
CA GLY A 382 -9.27 -35.64 -10.74
C GLY A 382 -8.62 -34.64 -11.71
N TRP A 383 -9.37 -34.20 -12.72
CA TRP A 383 -8.90 -33.28 -13.76
C TRP A 383 -9.82 -32.05 -13.90
N ILE A 384 -9.29 -31.03 -14.57
CA ILE A 384 -9.98 -29.77 -14.85
C ILE A 384 -9.87 -29.55 -16.36
N ASP A 385 -10.99 -29.20 -16.99
CA ASP A 385 -11.07 -29.02 -18.44
C ASP A 385 -11.65 -27.65 -18.82
N LEU A 386 -11.35 -27.24 -20.04
CA LEU A 386 -11.96 -26.11 -20.72
C LEU A 386 -12.44 -26.59 -22.10
N TYR A 387 -13.72 -26.40 -22.38
CA TYR A 387 -14.35 -26.79 -23.64
C TYR A 387 -14.77 -25.57 -24.44
N ASP A 388 -14.67 -25.63 -25.77
CA ASP A 388 -15.39 -24.69 -26.65
C ASP A 388 -16.87 -25.08 -26.82
N SER A 389 -17.64 -24.25 -27.52
CA SER A 389 -19.06 -24.45 -27.78
C SER A 389 -19.38 -25.66 -28.67
N LYS A 390 -18.36 -26.27 -29.30
CA LYS A 390 -18.47 -27.49 -30.10
C LYS A 390 -18.08 -28.73 -29.30
N GLY A 391 -17.67 -28.58 -28.04
CA GLY A 391 -17.22 -29.66 -27.17
C GLY A 391 -15.75 -30.05 -27.36
N ASN A 392 -14.95 -29.27 -28.07
CA ASN A 392 -13.51 -29.55 -28.20
C ASN A 392 -12.77 -29.12 -26.94
N LEU A 393 -11.81 -29.94 -26.50
CA LEU A 393 -10.90 -29.62 -25.40
C LEU A 393 -9.91 -28.53 -25.81
N ILE A 394 -9.79 -27.52 -24.97
CA ILE A 394 -8.82 -26.44 -25.08
C ILE A 394 -7.66 -26.74 -24.14
N PRO A 395 -6.40 -26.81 -24.64
CA PRO A 395 -5.25 -27.04 -23.77
C PRO A 395 -5.07 -25.91 -22.74
N ILE A 396 -4.99 -26.29 -21.45
CA ILE A 396 -4.83 -25.37 -20.33
C ILE A 396 -3.62 -25.72 -19.45
N THR A 397 -3.29 -24.81 -18.55
CA THR A 397 -2.49 -25.04 -17.34
C THR A 397 -3.23 -24.52 -16.12
N THR A 398 -3.04 -25.13 -14.95
CA THR A 398 -3.72 -24.75 -13.71
C THR A 398 -2.74 -24.43 -12.58
N THR A 399 -3.07 -23.43 -11.76
CA THR A 399 -2.36 -23.14 -10.50
C THR A 399 -3.36 -22.83 -9.39
N ILE A 400 -2.96 -23.07 -8.14
CA ILE A 400 -3.78 -22.78 -6.95
C ILE A 400 -3.01 -21.81 -6.05
N SER A 401 -3.71 -20.80 -5.53
CA SER A 401 -3.24 -19.94 -4.45
C SER A 401 -4.35 -19.77 -3.42
N GLY A 402 -4.19 -20.37 -2.25
CA GLY A 402 -5.21 -20.38 -1.19
C GLY A 402 -6.53 -21.00 -1.66
N ASN A 403 -7.58 -20.19 -1.73
CA ASN A 403 -8.91 -20.59 -2.17
C ASN A 403 -9.20 -20.29 -3.66
N THR A 404 -8.18 -19.96 -4.46
CA THR A 404 -8.38 -19.56 -5.86
C THR A 404 -7.65 -20.50 -6.82
N LEU A 405 -8.42 -21.08 -7.74
CA LEU A 405 -7.93 -21.82 -8.90
C LEU A 405 -7.77 -20.86 -10.09
N THR A 406 -6.61 -20.88 -10.74
CA THR A 406 -6.34 -20.15 -11.97
C THR A 406 -6.18 -21.13 -13.13
N ILE A 407 -6.93 -20.93 -14.21
CA ILE A 407 -6.93 -21.72 -15.44
C ILE A 407 -6.47 -20.82 -16.59
N THR A 408 -5.33 -21.16 -17.20
CA THR A 408 -4.73 -20.39 -18.30
C THR A 408 -4.76 -21.20 -19.60
N PRO A 409 -5.51 -20.76 -20.63
CA PRO A 409 -5.42 -21.35 -21.96
C PRO A 409 -4.00 -21.20 -22.54
N LYS A 410 -3.45 -22.27 -23.14
CA LYS A 410 -2.11 -22.22 -23.74
C LYS A 410 -2.05 -21.37 -25.03
N ASN A 411 -3.16 -21.32 -25.75
CA ASN A 411 -3.32 -20.55 -26.99
C ASN A 411 -4.41 -19.49 -26.82
N LYS A 412 -4.37 -18.43 -27.64
CA LYS A 412 -5.48 -17.48 -27.73
C LYS A 412 -6.77 -18.22 -28.09
N LEU A 413 -7.84 -17.89 -27.36
CA LEU A 413 -9.18 -18.37 -27.63
C LEU A 413 -9.70 -17.80 -28.96
N THR A 414 -10.63 -18.50 -29.58
CA THR A 414 -11.30 -18.06 -30.80
C THR A 414 -12.28 -16.94 -30.46
N ALA A 415 -12.36 -15.91 -31.30
CA ALA A 415 -13.30 -14.80 -31.15
C ALA A 415 -14.76 -15.28 -31.35
N GLY A 416 -15.72 -14.62 -30.69
CA GLY A 416 -17.15 -14.91 -30.79
C GLY A 416 -17.56 -16.32 -30.35
N THR A 417 -16.75 -16.99 -29.54
CA THR A 417 -16.92 -18.40 -29.16
C THR A 417 -17.24 -18.52 -27.68
N THR A 418 -18.23 -19.35 -27.34
CA THR A 418 -18.55 -19.68 -25.94
C THR A 418 -17.64 -20.79 -25.44
N TYR A 419 -17.12 -20.64 -24.22
CA TYR A 419 -16.27 -21.61 -23.53
C TYR A 419 -16.89 -22.01 -22.19
N SER A 420 -16.65 -23.25 -21.78
CA SER A 420 -17.15 -23.82 -20.52
C SER A 420 -16.01 -24.48 -19.74
N THR A 421 -15.82 -24.07 -18.48
CA THR A 421 -14.95 -24.79 -17.56
C THR A 421 -15.68 -25.99 -16.95
N ALA A 422 -14.96 -27.09 -16.75
CA ALA A 422 -15.43 -28.24 -16.00
C ALA A 422 -14.40 -28.62 -14.94
N ILE A 423 -14.77 -28.46 -13.67
CA ILE A 423 -13.98 -28.84 -12.51
C ILE A 423 -14.59 -30.14 -11.99
N HIS A 424 -13.99 -31.27 -12.36
CA HIS A 424 -14.59 -32.58 -12.15
C HIS A 424 -14.59 -33.01 -10.67
N THR A 425 -15.54 -33.88 -10.30
CA THR A 425 -15.57 -34.43 -8.94
C THR A 425 -14.23 -35.03 -8.56
N GLY A 426 -13.70 -34.65 -7.39
CA GLY A 426 -12.41 -35.13 -6.90
C GLY A 426 -11.18 -34.51 -7.57
N SER A 427 -11.34 -33.49 -8.44
CA SER A 427 -10.22 -32.71 -8.97
C SER A 427 -9.62 -31.76 -7.92
N LEU A 428 -10.47 -31.26 -7.02
CA LEU A 428 -10.11 -30.44 -5.87
C LEU A 428 -10.73 -31.04 -4.61
N LYS A 429 -10.12 -30.70 -3.48
CA LYS A 429 -10.66 -30.94 -2.14
C LYS A 429 -10.26 -29.80 -1.22
N ASP A 430 -10.97 -29.65 -0.11
CA ASP A 430 -10.50 -28.81 0.99
C ASP A 430 -9.36 -29.49 1.78
N LEU A 431 -8.93 -28.83 2.84
CA LEU A 431 -7.88 -29.32 3.73
C LEU A 431 -8.36 -30.45 4.66
N SER A 432 -9.66 -30.52 4.92
CA SER A 432 -10.32 -31.58 5.68
C SER A 432 -10.55 -32.85 4.86
N GLY A 433 -10.32 -32.79 3.54
CA GLY A 433 -10.46 -33.87 2.58
C GLY A 433 -11.81 -33.95 1.87
N ASN A 434 -12.74 -33.00 2.08
CA ASN A 434 -14.04 -33.04 1.39
C ASN A 434 -13.83 -32.68 -0.09
N GLN A 435 -14.24 -33.59 -0.96
CA GLN A 435 -14.02 -33.46 -2.39
C GLN A 435 -15.04 -32.54 -3.04
N ILE A 436 -14.57 -31.67 -3.94
CA ILE A 436 -15.45 -30.87 -4.76
C ILE A 436 -16.36 -31.76 -5.62
N LYS A 437 -17.60 -31.34 -5.83
CA LYS A 437 -18.51 -31.92 -6.82
C LYS A 437 -18.30 -31.24 -8.17
N LEU A 438 -18.65 -31.94 -9.26
CA LEU A 438 -18.62 -31.37 -10.61
C LEU A 438 -19.27 -29.98 -10.65
N CYS A 439 -18.49 -28.98 -11.01
CA CYS A 439 -18.95 -27.60 -11.16
C CYS A 439 -18.17 -26.88 -12.26
N GLY A 440 -18.59 -25.67 -12.60
CA GLY A 440 -17.99 -24.92 -13.69
C GLY A 440 -18.73 -23.63 -13.99
N SER A 441 -18.19 -22.89 -14.93
CA SER A 441 -18.77 -21.64 -15.44
C SER A 441 -18.56 -21.53 -16.94
N THR A 442 -19.37 -20.67 -17.57
CA THR A 442 -19.31 -20.40 -19.00
C THR A 442 -18.99 -18.94 -19.26
N PHE A 443 -18.41 -18.62 -20.41
CA PHE A 443 -18.22 -17.25 -20.90
C PHE A 443 -18.11 -17.22 -22.43
N THR A 444 -18.34 -16.07 -23.06
CA THR A 444 -18.26 -15.89 -24.51
C THR A 444 -17.25 -14.81 -24.86
N THR A 445 -16.31 -15.13 -25.74
CA THR A 445 -15.32 -14.16 -26.22
C THR A 445 -15.96 -13.09 -27.10
N ALA A 446 -15.35 -11.91 -27.15
CA ALA A 446 -15.79 -10.83 -28.03
C ALA A 446 -15.78 -11.28 -29.50
N PRO A 447 -16.74 -10.82 -30.32
CA PRO A 447 -16.69 -11.03 -31.77
C PRO A 447 -15.37 -10.56 -32.37
N ALA A 448 -15.00 -11.11 -33.53
CA ALA A 448 -13.87 -10.58 -34.27
C ALA A 448 -14.16 -9.13 -34.67
N ASP A 449 -13.23 -8.24 -34.33
CA ASP A 449 -13.26 -6.87 -34.81
C ASP A 449 -12.83 -6.86 -36.28
N THR A 450 -13.71 -6.34 -37.13
CA THR A 450 -13.57 -6.31 -38.59
C THR A 450 -13.59 -4.89 -39.15
N THR A 451 -13.62 -3.88 -38.28
CA THR A 451 -13.67 -2.49 -38.68
C THR A 451 -12.27 -1.90 -38.73
N ALA A 452 -11.92 -1.24 -39.83
CA ALA A 452 -10.63 -0.56 -39.93
C ALA A 452 -10.64 0.80 -39.21
N PRO A 453 -9.47 1.29 -38.74
CA PRO A 453 -9.34 2.61 -38.16
C PRO A 453 -9.84 3.73 -39.07
N THR A 454 -10.51 4.72 -38.48
CA THR A 454 -11.04 5.93 -39.13
C THR A 454 -10.58 7.19 -38.40
N ILE A 455 -10.33 8.26 -39.17
CA ILE A 455 -9.89 9.55 -38.60
C ILE A 455 -11.04 10.18 -37.82
N THR A 456 -10.83 10.46 -36.53
CA THR A 456 -11.76 11.22 -35.69
C THR A 456 -11.44 12.71 -35.66
N SER A 457 -10.16 13.07 -35.69
CA SER A 457 -9.74 14.47 -35.73
C SER A 457 -8.34 14.65 -36.33
N THR A 458 -8.07 15.88 -36.77
CA THR A 458 -6.75 16.31 -37.26
C THR A 458 -6.37 17.65 -36.67
N ASN A 459 -5.06 17.87 -36.49
CA ASN A 459 -4.48 19.16 -36.11
C ASN A 459 -3.24 19.39 -36.98
N PRO A 460 -3.26 20.35 -37.92
CA PRO A 460 -4.35 21.29 -38.19
C PRO A 460 -5.66 20.59 -38.57
N THR A 461 -6.79 21.23 -38.23
CA THR A 461 -8.10 20.74 -38.67
C THR A 461 -8.16 20.77 -40.20
N ASN A 462 -8.91 19.84 -40.79
CA ASN A 462 -8.98 19.74 -42.25
C ASN A 462 -9.44 21.07 -42.87
N LYS A 463 -8.68 21.55 -43.86
CA LYS A 463 -8.82 22.85 -44.55
C LYS A 463 -8.54 24.08 -43.68
N ALA A 464 -7.88 23.94 -42.53
CA ALA A 464 -7.49 25.09 -41.73
C ALA A 464 -6.52 26.01 -42.48
N THR A 465 -6.72 27.32 -42.37
CA THR A 465 -5.83 28.35 -42.92
C THR A 465 -5.01 29.01 -41.82
N ASN A 466 -4.07 29.87 -42.19
CA ASN A 466 -3.21 30.63 -41.26
C ASN A 466 -2.41 29.74 -40.30
N ILE A 467 -1.94 28.59 -40.80
CA ILE A 467 -1.15 27.66 -40.02
C ILE A 467 0.32 28.08 -39.98
N ALA A 468 0.94 27.98 -38.80
CA ALA A 468 2.36 28.26 -38.65
C ALA A 468 3.21 27.32 -39.52
N THR A 469 4.27 27.86 -40.11
CA THR A 469 5.15 27.13 -41.04
C THR A 469 6.03 26.06 -40.36
N ASN A 470 6.10 26.02 -39.03
CA ASN A 470 6.80 25.00 -38.24
C ASN A 470 5.85 23.98 -37.61
N LYS A 471 4.60 23.88 -38.09
CA LYS A 471 3.56 23.07 -37.48
C LYS A 471 3.79 21.57 -37.68
N THR A 472 3.76 20.81 -36.58
CA THR A 472 3.58 19.35 -36.59
C THR A 472 2.11 19.00 -36.84
N ILE A 473 1.87 17.95 -37.62
CA ILE A 473 0.54 17.46 -37.97
C ILE A 473 0.22 16.25 -37.10
N THR A 474 -0.94 16.22 -36.45
CA THR A 474 -1.43 15.04 -35.72
C THR A 474 -2.75 14.56 -36.29
N VAL A 475 -2.89 13.24 -36.42
CA VAL A 475 -4.10 12.56 -36.89
C VAL A 475 -4.51 11.57 -35.82
N THR A 476 -5.73 11.71 -35.30
CA THR A 476 -6.28 10.83 -34.25
C THR A 476 -7.33 9.91 -34.84
N PHE A 477 -7.29 8.65 -34.44
CA PHE A 477 -8.18 7.59 -34.91
C PHE A 477 -9.21 7.20 -33.84
N ASN A 478 -10.28 6.53 -34.24
CA ASN A 478 -11.32 5.98 -33.34
C ASN A 478 -10.81 4.82 -32.46
N GLU A 479 -9.64 4.27 -32.78
CA GLU A 479 -9.07 3.11 -32.12
C GLU A 479 -7.54 3.11 -32.19
N GLN A 480 -6.90 2.20 -31.44
CA GLN A 480 -5.44 2.10 -31.43
C GLN A 480 -4.92 1.65 -32.79
N ILE A 481 -3.80 2.24 -33.20
CA ILE A 481 -3.16 1.97 -34.49
C ILE A 481 -1.74 1.48 -34.29
N VAL A 482 -1.24 0.69 -35.24
CA VAL A 482 0.15 0.28 -35.35
C VAL A 482 0.63 0.42 -36.80
N MET A 483 1.93 0.62 -36.97
CA MET A 483 2.55 0.64 -38.30
C MET A 483 2.35 -0.70 -39.01
N SER A 484 2.15 -0.62 -40.32
CA SER A 484 2.10 -1.74 -41.25
C SER A 484 3.04 -1.44 -42.43
N SER A 485 2.99 -2.24 -43.49
CA SER A 485 3.95 -2.20 -44.61
C SER A 485 3.78 -1.04 -45.59
N GLY A 486 2.72 -0.24 -45.50
CA GLY A 486 2.52 0.93 -46.37
C GLY A 486 3.30 2.18 -45.94
N TRP A 487 3.04 3.31 -46.59
CA TRP A 487 3.74 4.58 -46.35
C TRP A 487 2.77 5.74 -46.08
N ILE A 488 3.31 6.83 -45.53
CA ILE A 488 2.61 8.07 -45.20
C ILE A 488 3.38 9.21 -45.86
N ASP A 489 2.67 10.10 -46.55
CA ASP A 489 3.25 11.21 -47.29
C ASP A 489 2.64 12.56 -46.87
N LEU A 490 3.39 13.62 -47.17
CA LEU A 490 2.96 15.01 -47.09
C LEU A 490 3.30 15.68 -48.43
N TYR A 491 2.32 16.28 -49.08
CA TYR A 491 2.49 16.97 -50.36
C TYR A 491 2.26 18.48 -50.21
N ASP A 492 2.97 19.30 -50.97
CA ASP A 492 2.60 20.70 -51.19
C ASP A 492 1.51 20.85 -52.26
N SER A 493 1.04 22.08 -52.47
CA SER A 493 -0.03 22.38 -53.43
C SER A 493 0.38 22.17 -54.89
N LYS A 494 1.66 21.89 -55.18
CA LYS A 494 2.18 21.56 -56.51
C LYS A 494 2.39 20.05 -56.69
N GLY A 495 2.10 19.25 -55.66
CA GLY A 495 2.30 17.80 -55.66
C GLY A 495 3.71 17.35 -55.31
N ASN A 496 4.58 18.23 -54.81
CA ASN A 496 5.92 17.83 -54.37
C ASN A 496 5.86 17.15 -53.00
N LEU A 497 6.64 16.08 -52.85
CA LEU A 497 6.83 15.40 -51.56
C LEU A 497 7.64 16.25 -50.59
N ILE A 498 7.11 16.41 -49.38
CA ILE A 498 7.76 17.06 -48.26
C ILE A 498 8.37 15.99 -47.34
N PRO A 499 9.68 16.00 -47.08
CA PRO A 499 10.29 15.04 -46.18
C PRO A 499 9.71 15.13 -44.76
N ILE A 500 9.25 14.00 -44.22
CA ILE A 500 8.65 13.89 -42.89
C ILE A 500 9.32 12.82 -42.03
N THR A 501 8.96 12.80 -40.75
CA THR A 501 9.11 11.67 -39.83
C THR A 501 7.76 11.38 -39.17
N THR A 502 7.53 10.13 -38.77
CA THR A 502 6.26 9.70 -38.17
C THR A 502 6.47 8.98 -36.85
N THR A 503 5.60 9.25 -35.86
CA THR A 503 5.53 8.51 -34.60
C THR A 503 4.09 8.15 -34.28
N ILE A 504 3.88 7.05 -33.56
CA ILE A 504 2.56 6.61 -33.09
C ILE A 504 2.56 6.54 -31.57
N SER A 505 1.53 7.10 -30.96
CA SER A 505 1.21 6.93 -29.54
C SER A 505 -0.27 6.59 -29.39
N GLY A 506 -0.58 5.34 -29.04
CA GLY A 506 -1.94 4.83 -28.94
C GLY A 506 -2.71 4.93 -30.25
N ASN A 507 -3.71 5.81 -30.30
CA ASN A 507 -4.55 6.06 -31.47
C ASN A 507 -4.15 7.31 -32.26
N THR A 508 -2.98 7.90 -32.00
CA THR A 508 -2.56 9.15 -32.62
C THR A 508 -1.28 8.97 -33.43
N LEU A 509 -1.35 9.29 -34.72
CA LEU A 509 -0.23 9.44 -35.63
C LEU A 509 0.26 10.89 -35.59
N THR A 510 1.56 11.09 -35.39
CA THR A 510 2.22 12.40 -35.47
C THR A 510 3.13 12.43 -36.69
N ILE A 511 2.94 13.42 -37.57
CA ILE A 511 3.73 13.67 -38.78
C ILE A 511 4.50 14.98 -38.60
N THR A 512 5.83 14.90 -38.57
CA THR A 512 6.71 16.06 -38.38
C THR A 512 7.48 16.34 -39.66
N PRO A 513 7.23 17.47 -40.35
CA PRO A 513 8.06 17.94 -41.45
C PRO A 513 9.52 18.14 -40.99
N LYS A 514 10.48 17.63 -41.77
CA LYS A 514 11.92 17.79 -41.44
C LYS A 514 12.39 19.23 -41.62
N ASN A 515 11.76 19.98 -42.53
CA ASN A 515 12.06 21.37 -42.84
C ASN A 515 10.84 22.26 -42.58
N LYS A 516 11.08 23.55 -42.34
CA LYS A 516 10.03 24.57 -42.22
C LYS A 516 9.22 24.63 -43.53
N LEU A 517 7.90 24.60 -43.40
CA LEU A 517 6.96 24.71 -44.51
C LEU A 517 7.00 26.11 -45.14
N THR A 518 6.65 26.21 -46.41
CA THR A 518 6.54 27.47 -47.14
C THR A 518 5.29 28.23 -46.70
N ALA A 519 5.39 29.56 -46.54
CA ALA A 519 4.26 30.43 -46.18
C ALA A 519 3.23 30.52 -47.31
N GLY A 520 1.95 30.76 -46.98
CA GLY A 520 0.86 30.88 -47.96
C GLY A 520 0.62 29.63 -48.83
N THR A 521 1.12 28.46 -48.42
CA THR A 521 1.11 27.22 -49.23
C THR A 521 0.14 26.21 -48.61
N THR A 522 -0.64 25.54 -49.46
CA THR A 522 -1.52 24.45 -49.03
C THR A 522 -0.76 23.13 -49.04
N TYR A 523 -0.93 22.32 -47.99
CA TYR A 523 -0.34 21.01 -47.84
C TYR A 523 -1.43 19.95 -47.64
N SER A 524 -1.17 18.73 -48.13
CA SER A 524 -2.05 17.56 -47.97
C SER A 524 -1.31 16.35 -47.41
N THR A 525 -1.85 15.74 -46.37
CA THR A 525 -1.38 14.44 -45.88
C THR A 525 -2.03 13.32 -46.69
N ALA A 526 -1.28 12.25 -46.94
CA ALA A 526 -1.79 11.01 -47.52
C ALA A 526 -1.33 9.82 -46.67
N ILE A 527 -2.29 9.15 -46.03
CA ILE A 527 -2.07 7.94 -45.25
C ILE A 527 -2.57 6.78 -46.12
N HIS A 528 -1.64 6.06 -46.75
CA HIS A 528 -1.97 5.09 -47.80
C HIS A 528 -2.58 3.81 -47.23
N THR A 529 -3.37 3.11 -48.06
CA THR A 529 -3.92 1.79 -47.68
C THR A 529 -2.81 0.86 -47.21
N GLY A 530 -3.01 0.21 -46.06
CA GLY A 530 -2.03 -0.71 -45.48
C GLY A 530 -0.83 -0.06 -44.79
N SER A 531 -0.77 1.28 -44.69
CA SER A 531 0.24 2.00 -43.90
C SER A 531 0.04 1.83 -42.39
N LEU A 532 -1.22 1.74 -41.95
CA LEU A 532 -1.63 1.52 -40.58
C LEU A 532 -2.63 0.37 -40.51
N LYS A 533 -2.68 -0.29 -39.35
CA LYS A 533 -3.72 -1.25 -38.98
C LYS A 533 -4.07 -1.10 -37.51
N ASP A 534 -5.24 -1.59 -37.10
CA ASP A 534 -5.55 -1.75 -35.68
C ASP A 534 -4.80 -2.97 -35.07
N LEU A 535 -5.07 -3.24 -33.79
CA LEU A 535 -4.52 -4.41 -33.09
C LEU A 535 -5.15 -5.73 -33.52
N SER A 536 -6.33 -5.69 -34.15
CA SER A 536 -7.08 -6.82 -34.70
C SER A 536 -6.59 -7.21 -36.11
N GLY A 537 -5.80 -6.34 -36.75
CA GLY A 537 -5.22 -6.51 -38.07
C GLY A 537 -5.97 -5.81 -39.22
N ASN A 538 -7.06 -5.08 -38.95
CA ASN A 538 -7.81 -4.42 -40.04
C ASN A 538 -7.02 -3.22 -40.57
N GLN A 539 -6.82 -3.19 -41.88
CA GLN A 539 -5.96 -2.20 -42.53
C GLN A 539 -6.73 -0.91 -42.82
N ILE A 540 -6.09 0.23 -42.56
CA ILE A 540 -6.61 1.54 -42.93
C ILE A 540 -6.78 1.64 -44.46
N LYS A 541 -7.81 2.37 -44.90
CA LYS A 541 -7.97 2.78 -46.31
C LYS A 541 -7.32 4.15 -46.54
N LEU A 542 -6.96 4.48 -47.78
CA LEU A 542 -6.41 5.80 -48.12
C LEU A 542 -7.24 6.93 -47.53
N CYS A 543 -6.61 7.76 -46.69
CA CYS A 543 -7.24 8.92 -46.07
C CYS A 543 -6.21 10.04 -45.83
N GLY A 544 -6.68 11.24 -45.49
CA GLY A 544 -5.80 12.38 -45.26
C GLY A 544 -6.56 13.65 -44.93
N SER A 545 -5.81 14.73 -44.72
CA SER A 545 -6.32 16.07 -44.46
C SER A 545 -5.46 17.12 -45.16
N THR A 546 -6.03 18.32 -45.32
CA THR A 546 -5.35 19.47 -45.92
C THR A 546 -5.27 20.64 -44.96
N PHE A 547 -4.30 21.54 -45.15
CA PHE A 547 -4.20 22.81 -44.43
C PHE A 547 -3.36 23.83 -45.22
N THR A 548 -3.55 25.13 -44.95
CA THR A 548 -2.83 26.22 -45.61
C THR A 548 -2.03 27.02 -44.57
N THR A 549 -0.75 27.23 -44.84
CA THR A 549 0.12 28.05 -43.97
C THR A 549 -0.19 29.54 -44.12
N ASP A 550 0.02 30.32 -43.06
CA ASP A 550 -0.20 31.78 -43.10
C ASP A 550 0.75 32.45 -44.10
N GLY A 551 0.21 33.40 -44.87
CA GLY A 551 0.92 34.22 -45.85
C GLY A 551 1.00 35.72 -45.49
N THR A 552 0.35 36.15 -44.41
CA THR A 552 0.32 37.56 -43.98
C THR A 552 1.64 37.95 -43.32
N THR A 553 2.25 39.06 -43.72
CA THR A 553 3.52 39.53 -43.14
C THR A 553 3.51 41.02 -42.81
N PHE A 554 4.27 41.42 -41.78
CA PHE A 554 4.39 42.81 -41.32
C PHE A 554 5.85 43.26 -41.21
N THR A 555 6.08 44.52 -41.52
CA THR A 555 7.38 45.20 -41.32
C THR A 555 7.50 45.76 -39.90
N THR A 556 8.72 46.03 -39.45
CA THR A 556 8.98 46.71 -38.17
C THR A 556 8.32 48.09 -38.11
N ALA A 557 8.29 48.83 -39.22
CA ALA A 557 7.63 50.14 -39.32
C ALA A 557 6.11 50.07 -39.06
N GLN A 558 5.43 49.06 -39.63
CA GLN A 558 4.00 48.84 -39.42
C GLN A 558 3.69 48.48 -37.96
N VAL A 559 4.51 47.60 -37.35
CA VAL A 559 4.37 47.23 -35.94
C VAL A 559 4.62 48.43 -35.01
N ASN A 560 5.62 49.27 -35.31
CA ASN A 560 5.89 50.49 -34.54
C ASN A 560 4.73 51.49 -34.59
N THR A 561 4.04 51.58 -35.72
CA THR A 561 2.85 52.44 -35.86
C THR A 561 1.69 51.91 -35.00
N ALA A 562 1.44 50.60 -35.06
CA ALA A 562 0.45 49.94 -34.23
C ALA A 562 0.76 50.08 -32.72
N ALA A 563 2.05 50.01 -32.34
CA ALA A 563 2.52 50.19 -30.97
C ALA A 563 2.16 51.58 -30.41
N ALA A 564 2.29 52.63 -31.23
CA ALA A 564 1.87 53.98 -30.86
C ALA A 564 0.37 54.04 -30.54
N SER A 565 -0.48 53.43 -31.39
CA SER A 565 -1.93 53.39 -31.18
C SER A 565 -2.33 52.62 -29.93
N VAL A 566 -1.71 51.47 -29.67
CA VAL A 566 -1.99 50.66 -28.47
C VAL A 566 -1.56 51.39 -27.20
N LYS A 567 -0.39 52.04 -27.20
CA LYS A 567 0.05 52.89 -26.08
C LYS A 567 -1.01 53.96 -25.74
N SER A 568 -1.44 54.75 -26.73
CA SER A 568 -2.43 55.81 -26.53
C SER A 568 -3.79 55.27 -26.06
N TYR A 569 -4.22 54.11 -26.58
CA TYR A 569 -5.44 53.47 -26.12
C TYR A 569 -5.38 53.11 -24.63
N ILE A 570 -4.28 52.48 -24.19
CA ILE A 570 -4.09 52.06 -22.79
C ILE A 570 -4.07 53.28 -21.86
N GLU A 571 -3.35 54.33 -22.23
CA GLU A 571 -3.27 55.58 -21.45
C GLU A 571 -4.64 56.27 -21.32
N THR A 572 -5.52 56.10 -22.30
CA THR A 572 -6.86 56.70 -22.28
C THR A 572 -7.89 55.85 -21.53
N ASN A 573 -7.80 54.52 -21.66
CA ASN A 573 -8.85 53.60 -21.23
C ASN A 573 -8.49 52.75 -20.02
N ASN A 574 -7.24 52.80 -19.55
CA ASN A 574 -6.69 51.98 -18.46
C ASN A 574 -6.95 50.47 -18.65
N LYS A 575 -6.94 50.00 -19.91
CA LYS A 575 -7.11 48.59 -20.29
C LYS A 575 -6.52 48.33 -21.67
N LEU A 576 -6.21 47.06 -21.97
CA LEU A 576 -5.83 46.64 -23.32
C LEU A 576 -7.01 46.75 -24.30
N PRO A 577 -6.77 47.07 -25.58
CA PRO A 577 -7.75 46.86 -26.63
C PRO A 577 -7.91 45.37 -26.94
N ASN A 578 -9.04 44.97 -27.53
CA ASN A 578 -9.27 43.56 -27.92
C ASN A 578 -8.33 43.12 -29.07
N TYR A 579 -8.02 44.03 -29.99
CA TYR A 579 -7.11 43.84 -31.12
C TYR A 579 -6.50 45.18 -31.54
N VAL A 580 -5.47 45.14 -32.38
CA VAL A 580 -4.92 46.29 -33.10
C VAL A 580 -4.95 46.02 -34.59
N THR A 581 -5.26 47.04 -35.39
CA THR A 581 -5.25 46.92 -36.85
C THR A 581 -3.85 47.25 -37.38
N ILE A 582 -3.27 46.35 -38.18
CA ILE A 582 -2.01 46.57 -38.90
C ILE A 582 -2.30 46.39 -40.39
N GLY A 583 -2.22 47.48 -41.16
CA GLY A 583 -2.70 47.49 -42.54
C GLY A 583 -4.21 47.22 -42.59
N SER A 584 -4.64 46.18 -43.32
CA SER A 584 -6.03 45.70 -43.36
C SER A 584 -6.33 44.56 -42.37
N SER A 585 -5.33 44.09 -41.62
CA SER A 585 -5.45 42.90 -40.76
C SER A 585 -5.73 43.28 -39.31
N GLN A 586 -6.71 42.62 -38.69
CA GLN A 586 -6.93 42.67 -37.23
C GLN A 586 -6.00 41.69 -36.52
N ILE A 587 -5.16 42.20 -35.62
CA ILE A 587 -4.16 41.44 -34.88
C ILE A 587 -4.55 41.40 -33.41
N THR A 588 -4.73 40.21 -32.86
CA THR A 588 -5.05 40.03 -31.43
C THR A 588 -3.89 40.47 -30.54
N MET A 589 -4.16 40.81 -29.28
CA MET A 589 -3.09 41.22 -28.36
C MET A 589 -1.98 40.17 -28.14
N PRO A 590 -2.25 38.85 -28.09
CA PRO A 590 -1.21 37.84 -27.99
C PRO A 590 -0.30 37.79 -29.22
N GLN A 591 -0.90 37.91 -30.41
CA GLN A 591 -0.15 38.03 -31.66
C GLN A 591 0.65 39.32 -31.70
N PHE A 592 0.07 40.41 -31.22
CA PHE A 592 0.73 41.70 -31.18
C PHE A 592 1.94 41.69 -30.24
N LEU A 593 1.85 41.04 -29.08
CA LEU A 593 3.00 40.85 -28.18
C LEU A 593 4.16 40.13 -28.89
N GLN A 594 3.86 39.08 -29.67
CA GLN A 594 4.87 38.38 -30.47
C GLN A 594 5.54 39.32 -31.49
N LEU A 595 4.74 40.14 -32.19
CA LEU A 595 5.25 41.12 -33.16
C LEU A 595 6.08 42.21 -32.48
N LEU A 596 5.66 42.71 -31.31
CA LEU A 596 6.38 43.72 -30.53
C LEU A 596 7.78 43.22 -30.13
N VAL A 597 7.88 42.04 -29.50
CA VAL A 597 9.18 41.51 -29.05
C VAL A 597 10.06 41.10 -30.23
N THR A 598 9.47 40.59 -31.32
CA THR A 598 10.21 40.24 -32.53
C THR A 598 10.75 41.50 -33.22
N GLY A 599 9.93 42.53 -33.37
CA GLY A 599 10.32 43.81 -33.96
C GLY A 599 11.42 44.49 -33.16
N LEU A 600 11.32 44.48 -31.83
CA LEU A 600 12.37 44.99 -30.93
C LEU A 600 13.72 44.28 -31.15
N LEU A 601 13.72 42.94 -31.19
CA LEU A 601 14.94 42.16 -31.38
C LEU A 601 15.53 42.35 -32.79
N GLN A 602 14.69 42.55 -33.81
CA GLN A 602 15.13 42.90 -35.16
C GLN A 602 15.80 44.28 -35.19
N ILE A 603 15.19 45.29 -34.57
CA ILE A 603 15.77 46.63 -34.41
C ILE A 603 17.14 46.55 -33.71
N ASN A 604 17.24 45.78 -32.62
CA ASN A 604 18.50 45.64 -31.89
C ASN A 604 19.61 44.92 -32.68
N SER A 605 19.23 44.01 -33.58
CA SER A 605 20.17 43.24 -34.40
C SER A 605 20.45 43.86 -35.78
N GLY A 606 19.80 44.97 -36.13
CA GLY A 606 19.92 45.59 -37.45
C GLY A 606 19.28 44.78 -38.59
N THR A 607 18.35 43.88 -38.28
CA THR A 607 17.66 43.04 -39.28
C THR A 607 16.28 43.61 -39.65
N ASN A 608 15.83 43.35 -40.88
CA ASN A 608 14.51 43.81 -41.36
C ASN A 608 13.78 42.69 -42.11
N THR A 609 13.46 41.60 -41.40
CA THR A 609 12.78 40.44 -41.98
C THR A 609 11.28 40.54 -41.76
N ALA A 610 10.48 40.28 -42.80
CA ALA A 610 9.03 40.28 -42.70
C ALA A 610 8.55 39.34 -41.58
N MET A 611 7.73 39.87 -40.66
CA MET A 611 7.24 39.15 -39.49
C MET A 611 5.88 38.53 -39.79
N VAL A 612 5.75 37.22 -39.57
CA VAL A 612 4.48 36.50 -39.71
C VAL A 612 3.82 36.42 -38.33
N PRO A 613 2.56 36.88 -38.14
CA PRO A 613 1.85 36.66 -36.90
C PRO A 613 1.57 35.16 -36.69
N GLY A 614 1.89 34.61 -35.53
CA GLY A 614 1.50 33.24 -35.20
C GLY A 614 0.01 33.13 -34.85
N ASN A 615 -0.51 31.90 -34.75
CA ASN A 615 -1.80 31.67 -34.08
C ASN A 615 -1.54 31.53 -32.56
N ILE A 616 -1.53 32.65 -31.84
CA ILE A 616 -1.14 32.72 -30.43
C ILE A 616 -2.38 32.80 -29.54
N LYS A 617 -2.54 31.84 -28.64
CA LYS A 617 -3.61 31.85 -27.64
C LYS A 617 -3.38 32.93 -26.58
N ALA A 618 -4.47 33.46 -26.03
CA ALA A 618 -4.44 34.32 -24.86
C ALA A 618 -3.88 33.58 -23.63
N PRO A 619 -3.21 34.27 -22.69
CA PRO A 619 -2.77 33.69 -21.43
C PRO A 619 -3.94 33.09 -20.63
N THR A 620 -3.69 32.00 -19.89
CA THR A 620 -4.74 31.29 -19.15
C THR A 620 -5.07 31.93 -17.81
N SER A 621 -4.11 32.61 -17.19
CA SER A 621 -4.28 33.26 -15.88
C SER A 621 -3.23 34.37 -15.73
N PRO A 622 -3.42 35.54 -16.36
CA PRO A 622 -2.50 36.66 -16.20
C PRO A 622 -2.35 37.01 -14.71
N THR A 623 -1.13 36.93 -14.20
CA THR A 623 -0.79 37.25 -12.80
C THR A 623 0.54 37.96 -12.79
N GLY A 624 0.68 39.07 -12.09
CA GLY A 624 1.96 39.75 -11.89
C GLY A 624 1.93 40.59 -10.62
N SER A 625 3.09 41.07 -10.18
CA SER A 625 3.15 41.91 -8.98
C SER A 625 2.82 43.37 -9.34
N TYR A 626 2.33 44.13 -8.35
CA TYR A 626 2.13 45.56 -8.51
C TYR A 626 3.49 46.28 -8.52
N MET A 627 3.82 46.98 -9.61
CA MET A 627 5.16 47.53 -9.87
C MET A 627 5.14 48.93 -10.44
N TYR A 628 6.08 49.74 -9.95
CA TYR A 628 6.43 51.04 -10.48
C TYR A 628 7.95 51.19 -10.48
N GLY A 629 8.58 51.28 -11.65
CA GLY A 629 10.03 51.41 -11.74
C GLY A 629 10.60 51.25 -13.14
N ASN A 630 11.90 51.54 -13.30
CA ASN A 630 12.58 51.45 -14.59
C ASN A 630 13.13 50.04 -14.85
N VAL A 631 12.86 49.50 -16.04
CA VAL A 631 13.54 48.33 -16.60
C VAL A 631 14.51 48.79 -17.68
N TYR A 632 15.79 48.46 -17.53
CA TYR A 632 16.86 48.96 -18.40
C TYR A 632 17.00 48.16 -19.70
N LYS A 633 17.70 48.73 -20.69
CA LYS A 633 17.82 48.19 -22.05
C LYS A 633 18.28 46.75 -22.16
N THR A 634 19.35 46.38 -21.47
CA THR A 634 19.86 45.00 -21.47
C THR A 634 18.82 44.02 -20.96
N GLU A 635 18.06 44.43 -19.94
CA GLU A 635 17.04 43.62 -19.30
C GLU A 635 15.79 43.46 -20.16
N TYR A 636 15.20 44.54 -20.69
CA TYR A 636 13.99 44.41 -21.52
C TYR A 636 14.26 43.64 -22.83
N LEU A 637 15.50 43.60 -23.33
CA LEU A 637 15.92 42.79 -24.48
C LEU A 637 15.99 41.30 -24.12
N SER A 638 16.56 40.98 -22.95
CA SER A 638 16.59 39.60 -22.42
C SER A 638 15.17 39.06 -22.18
N ILE A 639 14.29 39.88 -21.60
CA ILE A 639 12.88 39.55 -21.41
C ILE A 639 12.19 39.31 -22.76
N ALA A 640 12.46 40.15 -23.77
CA ALA A 640 11.87 40.01 -25.10
C ALA A 640 12.26 38.68 -25.77
N GLN A 641 13.54 38.27 -25.65
CA GLN A 641 14.02 36.99 -26.14
C GLN A 641 13.36 35.80 -25.42
N SER A 642 13.17 35.92 -24.11
CA SER A 642 12.51 34.90 -23.29
C SER A 642 11.03 34.74 -23.68
N ILE A 643 10.30 35.85 -23.85
CA ILE A 643 8.90 35.86 -24.31
C ILE A 643 8.80 35.22 -25.70
N LYS A 644 9.66 35.61 -26.65
CA LYS A 644 9.67 35.05 -28.00
C LYS A 644 9.89 33.53 -27.98
N SER A 645 10.82 33.06 -27.16
CA SER A 645 11.11 31.62 -27.03
C SER A 645 9.93 30.87 -26.42
N TYR A 646 9.30 31.43 -25.38
CA TYR A 646 8.10 30.86 -24.76
C TYR A 646 6.93 30.73 -25.74
N ILE A 647 6.63 31.80 -26.49
CA ILE A 647 5.53 31.81 -27.47
C ILE A 647 5.77 30.77 -28.55
N ASN A 648 7.00 30.65 -29.07
CA ASN A 648 7.33 29.69 -30.12
C ASN A 648 7.17 28.24 -29.66
N SER A 649 7.50 27.95 -28.41
CA SER A 649 7.39 26.59 -27.86
C SER A 649 5.96 26.20 -27.48
N ASN A 650 5.15 27.16 -27.01
CA ASN A 650 3.86 26.85 -26.39
C ASN A 650 2.64 27.29 -27.20
N GLY A 651 2.80 28.16 -28.19
CA GLY A 651 1.68 28.72 -28.97
C GLY A 651 0.70 29.56 -28.13
N ILE A 652 1.14 30.06 -26.97
CA ILE A 652 0.37 30.88 -26.03
C ILE A 652 1.23 32.04 -25.53
N ALA A 653 0.63 33.22 -25.31
CA ALA A 653 1.32 34.33 -24.66
C ALA A 653 1.52 34.05 -23.15
N PRO A 654 2.66 34.47 -22.56
CA PRO A 654 2.93 34.20 -21.15
C PRO A 654 2.01 35.00 -20.22
N ASN A 655 1.69 34.43 -19.06
CA ASN A 655 0.94 35.15 -18.01
C ASN A 655 1.73 36.36 -17.44
N TYR A 656 3.07 36.23 -17.39
CA TYR A 656 4.01 37.26 -16.97
C TYR A 656 5.42 36.99 -17.53
N ALA A 657 6.32 37.97 -17.40
CA ALA A 657 7.75 37.74 -17.52
C ALA A 657 8.49 38.32 -16.31
N SER A 658 9.52 37.62 -15.85
CA SER A 658 10.30 38.03 -14.69
C SER A 658 11.29 39.15 -15.02
N SER A 659 11.44 40.09 -14.09
CA SER A 659 12.33 41.25 -14.15
C SER A 659 12.94 41.54 -12.77
N SER A 660 13.82 42.52 -12.69
CA SER A 660 14.42 43.11 -11.49
C SER A 660 13.40 43.78 -10.58
N LEU A 661 12.28 44.24 -11.13
CA LEU A 661 11.14 44.74 -10.36
C LEU A 661 10.29 43.58 -9.83
N GLY A 662 10.45 42.38 -10.42
CA GLY A 662 9.74 41.11 -10.21
C GLY A 662 8.87 40.74 -11.44
N ASN A 663 7.72 40.08 -11.26
CA ASN A 663 6.93 39.55 -12.38
C ASN A 663 6.05 40.61 -13.05
N ILE A 664 6.40 41.01 -14.28
CA ILE A 664 5.62 41.93 -15.12
C ILE A 664 4.49 41.14 -15.80
N GLN A 665 3.24 41.44 -15.46
CA GLN A 665 2.07 40.79 -16.06
C GLN A 665 1.93 41.05 -17.57
N TYR A 666 1.21 40.15 -18.25
CA TYR A 666 0.91 40.20 -19.67
C TYR A 666 0.50 41.59 -20.22
N GLU A 667 -0.44 42.28 -19.57
CA GLU A 667 -0.91 43.60 -20.03
C GLU A 667 0.19 44.66 -19.94
N SER A 668 0.96 44.64 -18.85
CA SER A 668 2.07 45.55 -18.64
C SER A 668 3.24 45.25 -19.59
N LEU A 669 3.42 44.00 -20.03
CA LEU A 669 4.38 43.66 -21.09
C LEU A 669 4.00 44.32 -22.41
N ILE A 670 2.76 44.18 -22.85
CA ILE A 670 2.28 44.80 -24.09
C ILE A 670 2.42 46.31 -24.02
N TYR A 671 2.03 46.92 -22.90
CA TYR A 671 2.17 48.36 -22.70
C TYR A 671 3.63 48.82 -22.73
N SER A 672 4.51 48.11 -22.02
CA SER A 672 5.94 48.46 -21.94
C SER A 672 6.62 48.35 -23.31
N TYR A 673 6.40 47.26 -24.04
CA TYR A 673 6.97 47.10 -25.38
C TYR A 673 6.33 48.05 -26.40
N SER A 674 5.06 48.41 -26.24
CA SER A 674 4.43 49.45 -27.06
C SER A 674 5.08 50.82 -26.84
N LYS A 675 5.42 51.16 -25.59
CA LYS A 675 6.19 52.38 -25.26
C LYS A 675 7.59 52.37 -25.86
N ILE A 676 8.30 51.24 -25.77
CA ILE A 676 9.64 51.09 -26.34
C ILE A 676 9.63 51.32 -27.85
N LEU A 677 8.72 50.65 -28.57
CA LEU A 677 8.66 50.78 -30.03
C LEU A 677 8.12 52.14 -30.49
N ASN A 678 7.20 52.75 -29.74
CA ASN A 678 6.80 54.14 -29.99
C ASN A 678 7.95 55.12 -29.77
N TYR A 679 8.77 54.93 -28.72
CA TYR A 679 9.97 55.73 -28.50
C TYR A 679 10.95 55.60 -29.67
N TYR A 680 11.21 54.37 -30.13
CA TYR A 680 12.06 54.12 -31.30
C TYR A 680 11.52 54.80 -32.57
N LYS A 681 10.20 54.70 -32.81
CA LYS A 681 9.53 55.36 -33.94
C LYS A 681 9.79 56.87 -33.97
N THR A 682 9.81 57.52 -32.82
CA THR A 682 10.00 58.98 -32.71
C THR A 682 11.46 59.39 -32.71
N ASN A 683 12.35 58.60 -32.09
CA ASN A 683 13.73 59.02 -31.81
C ASN A 683 14.79 58.30 -32.64
N GLY A 684 14.45 57.27 -33.41
CA GLY A 684 15.40 56.48 -34.20
C GLY A 684 16.36 55.61 -33.39
N ALA A 685 16.25 55.61 -32.06
CA ALA A 685 17.08 54.82 -31.15
C ALA A 685 16.23 54.16 -30.06
N LEU A 686 16.67 52.98 -29.59
CA LEU A 686 16.01 52.29 -28.47
C LEU A 686 16.27 53.04 -27.15
N PRO A 687 15.26 53.18 -26.27
CA PRO A 687 15.40 53.93 -25.03
C PRO A 687 16.35 53.24 -24.04
N ALA A 688 17.05 54.01 -23.21
CA ALA A 688 17.94 53.46 -22.18
C ALA A 688 17.18 52.62 -21.14
N TYR A 689 15.93 52.96 -20.87
CA TYR A 689 15.03 52.26 -19.98
C TYR A 689 13.56 52.45 -20.41
N VAL A 690 12.67 51.60 -19.90
CA VAL A 690 11.22 51.82 -19.94
C VAL A 690 10.69 51.87 -18.50
N LEU A 691 9.88 52.88 -18.19
CA LEU A 691 9.14 52.93 -16.94
C LEU A 691 8.01 51.89 -17.00
N VAL A 692 8.06 50.86 -16.16
CA VAL A 692 6.97 49.91 -15.96
C VAL A 692 6.05 50.49 -14.89
N ASP A 693 4.78 50.65 -15.24
CA ASP A 693 3.73 51.11 -14.33
C ASP A 693 2.54 50.16 -14.51
N SER A 694 2.36 49.26 -13.54
CA SER A 694 1.27 48.28 -13.57
C SER A 694 -0.07 48.88 -13.14
N SER A 695 -0.11 50.10 -12.58
CA SER A 695 -1.35 50.72 -12.11
C SER A 695 -2.29 51.10 -13.26
N VAL A 696 -1.71 51.37 -14.44
CA VAL A 696 -2.45 51.69 -15.67
C VAL A 696 -3.17 50.46 -16.25
N THR A 697 -2.77 49.25 -15.87
CA THR A 697 -3.29 48.00 -16.43
C THR A 697 -3.85 47.01 -15.40
N ASN A 698 -3.71 47.28 -14.09
CA ASN A 698 -4.12 46.37 -13.01
C ASN A 698 -5.08 47.08 -12.03
N THR A 699 -6.38 46.82 -12.17
CA THR A 699 -7.45 47.40 -11.33
C THR A 699 -7.81 46.54 -10.12
N SER A 700 -7.19 45.37 -9.93
CA SER A 700 -7.52 44.46 -8.82
C SER A 700 -6.52 44.57 -7.66
N VAL A 701 -7.02 44.84 -6.46
CA VAL A 701 -6.25 44.80 -5.21
C VAL A 701 -5.77 43.35 -4.97
N PRO A 702 -4.48 43.12 -4.66
CA PRO A 702 -3.95 41.79 -4.37
C PRO A 702 -4.75 41.04 -3.31
N SER A 703 -4.87 39.72 -3.46
CA SER A 703 -5.68 38.85 -2.58
C SER A 703 -5.35 39.01 -1.10
N GLU A 704 -4.07 39.15 -0.75
CA GLU A 704 -3.55 39.30 0.60
C GLU A 704 -3.97 40.62 1.27
N LEU A 705 -4.33 41.63 0.47
CA LEU A 705 -4.78 42.94 0.94
C LEU A 705 -6.30 43.08 1.02
N GLN A 706 -7.06 42.09 0.52
CA GLN A 706 -8.53 42.14 0.50
C GLN A 706 -9.14 42.30 1.89
N GLN A 707 -8.50 41.71 2.91
CA GLN A 707 -8.93 41.87 4.31
C GLN A 707 -8.92 43.33 4.77
N TYR A 708 -8.04 44.16 4.21
CA TYR A 708 -7.89 45.57 4.54
C TYR A 708 -8.81 46.48 3.74
N LEU A 709 -9.77 45.91 2.99
CA LEU A 709 -10.90 46.62 2.40
C LEU A 709 -12.21 46.34 3.14
N GLN A 710 -12.23 45.35 4.03
CA GLN A 710 -13.47 44.90 4.68
C GLN A 710 -13.92 45.86 5.78
N ALA A 711 -15.23 45.89 6.03
CA ALA A 711 -15.79 46.55 7.20
C ALA A 711 -15.43 45.80 8.49
N THR A 712 -15.34 46.51 9.61
CA THR A 712 -15.25 45.94 10.96
C THR A 712 -16.22 46.66 11.89
N THR A 713 -16.42 46.17 13.12
CA THR A 713 -17.42 46.70 14.07
C THR A 713 -17.40 48.23 14.18
N ASN A 714 -16.21 48.80 14.40
CA ASN A 714 -16.03 50.26 14.53
C ASN A 714 -15.54 50.93 13.23
N CYS A 715 -15.29 50.15 12.17
CA CYS A 715 -14.88 50.63 10.85
C CYS A 715 -15.95 50.31 9.81
N GLN A 716 -17.03 51.09 9.84
CA GLN A 716 -18.27 50.75 9.13
C GLN A 716 -18.22 51.17 7.64
N VAL A 717 -17.34 50.52 6.86
CA VAL A 717 -17.06 50.79 5.42
C VAL A 717 -18.33 50.76 4.55
N THR A 718 -19.27 49.85 4.85
CA THR A 718 -20.51 49.66 4.08
C THR A 718 -21.61 50.64 4.43
N ASN A 719 -21.41 51.53 5.41
CA ASN A 719 -22.39 52.54 5.75
C ASN A 719 -22.54 53.55 4.60
N SER A 720 -23.78 53.87 4.24
CA SER A 720 -24.09 54.74 3.10
C SER A 720 -23.51 56.14 3.22
N GLN A 721 -23.42 56.70 4.44
CA GLN A 721 -22.83 58.03 4.67
C GLN A 721 -21.32 58.02 4.45
N ILE A 722 -20.64 56.96 4.89
CA ILE A 722 -19.20 56.75 4.67
C ILE A 722 -18.92 56.61 3.17
N GLN A 723 -19.67 55.75 2.46
CA GLN A 723 -19.49 55.54 1.02
C GLN A 723 -19.77 56.81 0.19
N ALA A 724 -20.85 57.53 0.51
CA ALA A 724 -21.21 58.76 -0.18
C ALA A 724 -20.14 59.83 0.01
N LEU A 725 -19.61 59.97 1.23
CA LEU A 725 -18.55 60.92 1.53
C LEU A 725 -17.22 60.54 0.86
N ALA A 726 -16.79 59.28 0.95
CA ALA A 726 -15.57 58.81 0.28
C ALA A 726 -15.62 59.07 -1.24
N LYS A 727 -16.76 58.79 -1.87
CA LYS A 727 -17.00 59.08 -3.29
C LYS A 727 -16.95 60.59 -3.59
N SER A 728 -17.52 61.42 -2.72
CA SER A 728 -17.48 62.87 -2.86
C SER A 728 -16.06 63.43 -2.80
N ILE A 729 -15.28 63.04 -1.78
CA ILE A 729 -13.90 63.49 -1.57
C ILE A 729 -12.98 63.07 -2.73
N THR A 730 -13.18 61.87 -3.26
CA THR A 730 -12.32 61.28 -4.30
C THR A 730 -12.73 61.64 -5.73
N SER A 731 -13.81 62.40 -5.89
CA SER A 731 -14.28 62.83 -7.21
C SER A 731 -13.21 63.63 -7.96
N GLY A 732 -12.96 63.26 -9.22
CA GLY A 732 -11.94 63.91 -10.07
C GLY A 732 -10.48 63.56 -9.76
N LYS A 733 -10.20 62.67 -8.79
CA LYS A 733 -8.84 62.20 -8.49
C LYS A 733 -8.50 60.97 -9.33
N THR A 734 -7.34 61.00 -9.97
CA THR A 734 -6.95 60.03 -11.00
C THR A 734 -6.09 58.90 -10.45
N SER A 735 -5.25 59.18 -9.44
CA SER A 735 -4.40 58.16 -8.80
C SER A 735 -4.92 57.73 -7.42
N THR A 736 -4.58 56.50 -7.00
CA THR A 736 -4.83 56.01 -5.64
C THR A 736 -4.19 56.91 -4.58
N TYR A 737 -3.01 57.48 -4.89
CA TYR A 737 -2.32 58.41 -3.99
C TYR A 737 -3.07 59.73 -3.81
N GLU A 738 -3.56 60.33 -4.91
CA GLU A 738 -4.37 61.55 -4.83
C GLU A 738 -5.65 61.35 -4.01
N LYS A 739 -6.27 60.16 -4.13
CA LYS A 739 -7.46 59.80 -3.37
C LYS A 739 -7.16 59.68 -1.87
N ALA A 740 -6.10 58.94 -1.50
CA ALA A 740 -5.70 58.77 -0.11
C ALA A 740 -5.33 60.10 0.57
N VAL A 741 -4.56 60.95 -0.12
CA VAL A 741 -4.22 62.29 0.38
C VAL A 741 -5.47 63.15 0.62
N ALA A 742 -6.44 63.11 -0.30
CA ALA A 742 -7.68 63.88 -0.18
C ALA A 742 -8.54 63.41 1.01
N ILE A 743 -8.67 62.10 1.22
CA ILE A 743 -9.40 61.51 2.35
C ILE A 743 -8.72 61.86 3.67
N PHE A 744 -7.40 61.66 3.76
CA PHE A 744 -6.62 62.03 4.94
C PHE A 744 -6.81 63.50 5.34
N ASN A 745 -6.63 64.41 4.39
CA ASN A 745 -6.80 65.85 4.65
C ASN A 745 -8.22 66.16 5.10
N TRP A 746 -9.23 65.56 4.47
CA TRP A 746 -10.61 65.78 4.86
C TRP A 746 -10.86 65.38 6.32
N VAL A 747 -10.39 64.20 6.77
CA VAL A 747 -10.58 63.77 8.16
C VAL A 747 -9.87 64.71 9.12
N ARG A 748 -8.59 65.01 8.86
CA ARG A 748 -7.78 65.92 9.69
C ARG A 748 -8.40 67.31 9.83
N ASP A 749 -8.96 67.85 8.74
CA ASP A 749 -9.43 69.24 8.69
C ASP A 749 -10.90 69.40 9.09
N ASN A 750 -11.66 68.30 9.17
CA ASN A 750 -13.11 68.33 9.47
C ASN A 750 -13.46 67.56 10.76
N THR A 751 -12.48 67.24 11.60
CA THR A 751 -12.73 66.60 12.90
C THR A 751 -11.84 67.16 14.00
N ASP A 752 -12.37 67.20 15.22
CA ASP A 752 -11.65 67.67 16.41
C ASP A 752 -11.18 66.50 17.29
N TYR A 753 -9.95 66.62 17.81
CA TYR A 753 -9.43 65.65 18.77
C TYR A 753 -10.00 65.88 20.18
N VAL A 754 -10.48 64.81 20.81
CA VAL A 754 -10.95 64.83 22.20
C VAL A 754 -10.20 63.78 23.02
N PHE A 755 -9.69 64.17 24.19
CA PHE A 755 -8.88 63.29 25.03
C PHE A 755 -9.74 62.43 25.97
N TYR A 756 -9.84 61.14 25.66
CA TYR A 756 -10.42 60.10 26.53
C TYR A 756 -9.80 58.72 26.24
N SER A 757 -10.00 57.79 27.17
CA SER A 757 -9.47 56.42 27.08
C SER A 757 -10.30 55.53 26.15
N ASN A 758 -9.60 54.71 25.35
CA ASN A 758 -10.14 53.72 24.40
C ASN A 758 -11.09 54.29 23.35
N SER A 759 -11.46 53.48 22.35
CA SER A 759 -12.53 53.86 21.42
C SER A 759 -13.85 53.95 22.18
N GLN A 760 -14.59 55.04 21.99
CA GLN A 760 -15.95 55.18 22.52
C GLN A 760 -16.99 55.15 21.39
N GLN A 761 -16.55 55.12 20.14
CA GLN A 761 -17.40 55.25 18.97
C GLN A 761 -16.76 54.74 17.68
N GLY A 762 -17.58 54.20 16.77
CA GLY A 762 -17.14 53.82 15.43
C GLY A 762 -17.10 54.99 14.44
N ALA A 763 -16.57 54.72 13.25
CA ALA A 763 -16.44 55.65 12.12
C ALA A 763 -17.69 56.49 11.84
N VAL A 764 -18.88 55.89 11.88
CA VAL A 764 -20.15 56.60 11.58
C VAL A 764 -20.49 57.62 12.65
N THR A 765 -20.32 57.27 13.92
CA THR A 765 -20.57 58.19 15.04
C THR A 765 -19.53 59.30 15.06
N THR A 766 -18.25 59.00 14.77
CA THR A 766 -17.20 60.01 14.58
C THR A 766 -17.52 60.94 13.42
N LEU A 767 -18.00 60.42 12.30
CA LEU A 767 -18.45 61.24 11.17
C LEU A 767 -19.59 62.19 11.55
N SER A 768 -20.54 61.71 12.35
CA SER A 768 -21.69 62.49 12.80
C SER A 768 -21.32 63.56 13.83
N LYS A 769 -20.47 63.23 14.81
CA LYS A 769 -20.06 64.15 15.90
C LYS A 769 -18.93 65.08 15.51
N LYS A 770 -18.22 64.79 14.41
CA LYS A 770 -17.02 65.52 13.96
C LYS A 770 -15.93 65.62 15.02
N SER A 771 -15.86 64.64 15.93
CA SER A 771 -14.89 64.65 17.02
C SER A 771 -14.65 63.26 17.58
N GLY A 772 -13.45 63.02 18.10
CA GLY A 772 -13.08 61.76 18.77
C GLY A 772 -11.60 61.70 19.16
N ASN A 773 -11.19 60.64 19.86
CA ASN A 773 -9.79 60.38 20.18
C ASN A 773 -9.03 59.70 19.01
N CYS A 774 -7.78 59.29 19.24
CA CYS A 774 -6.92 58.70 18.23
C CYS A 774 -7.52 57.43 17.58
N CYS A 775 -8.20 56.59 18.35
CA CYS A 775 -8.85 55.39 17.84
C CYS A 775 -10.04 55.76 16.93
N ASP A 776 -10.86 56.69 17.38
CA ASP A 776 -12.12 57.04 16.74
C ASP A 776 -11.93 57.85 15.44
N LEU A 777 -10.92 58.72 15.39
CA LEU A 777 -10.50 59.40 14.16
C LEU A 777 -9.87 58.41 13.17
N THR A 778 -9.08 57.45 13.66
CA THR A 778 -8.48 56.40 12.82
C THR A 778 -9.55 55.48 12.24
N HIS A 779 -10.60 55.14 12.99
CA HIS A 779 -11.76 54.40 12.49
C HIS A 779 -12.40 55.10 11.29
N LEU A 780 -12.63 56.41 11.39
CA LEU A 780 -13.21 57.22 10.30
C LEU A 780 -12.29 57.27 9.08
N LEU A 781 -11.00 57.54 9.28
CA LEU A 781 -10.00 57.58 8.22
C LEU A 781 -9.96 56.25 7.45
N ILE A 782 -9.78 55.14 8.15
CA ILE A 782 -9.71 53.81 7.53
C ILE A 782 -11.03 53.47 6.84
N ALA A 783 -12.19 53.81 7.41
CA ALA A 783 -13.48 53.51 6.79
C ALA A 783 -13.65 54.21 5.44
N LEU A 784 -13.21 55.47 5.34
CA LEU A 784 -13.26 56.25 4.10
C LEU A 784 -12.26 55.73 3.05
N GLU A 785 -11.03 55.41 3.44
CA GLU A 785 -10.01 54.82 2.55
C GLU A 785 -10.50 53.49 1.96
N ARG A 786 -10.99 52.60 2.82
CA ARG A 786 -11.55 51.30 2.41
C ARG A 786 -12.75 51.45 1.49
N ALA A 787 -13.65 52.40 1.78
CA ALA A 787 -14.81 52.70 0.92
C ALA A 787 -14.41 53.26 -0.45
N ALA A 788 -13.24 53.89 -0.56
CA ALA A 788 -12.64 54.33 -1.81
C ALA A 788 -11.86 53.22 -2.56
N GLY A 789 -11.85 51.99 -2.04
CA GLY A 789 -11.13 50.85 -2.62
C GLY A 789 -9.64 50.82 -2.27
N ILE A 790 -9.21 51.55 -1.24
CA ILE A 790 -7.81 51.68 -0.84
C ILE A 790 -7.56 50.84 0.41
N PRO A 791 -6.69 49.81 0.37
CA PRO A 791 -6.42 48.98 1.54
C PRO A 791 -5.82 49.81 2.68
N ALA A 792 -6.44 49.77 3.85
CA ALA A 792 -6.00 50.53 5.02
C ALA A 792 -6.10 49.68 6.30
N ARG A 793 -5.16 49.85 7.23
CA ARG A 793 -5.05 49.07 8.49
C ARG A 793 -4.67 49.95 9.67
N TYR A 794 -4.87 49.47 10.89
CA TYR A 794 -4.49 50.18 12.11
C TYR A 794 -3.03 49.93 12.42
N GLU A 795 -2.35 50.93 12.98
CA GLU A 795 -1.02 50.83 13.59
C GLU A 795 -1.13 51.34 15.02
N HIS A 796 -0.66 50.52 15.98
CA HIS A 796 -0.60 50.88 17.40
C HIS A 796 0.85 51.14 17.77
N VAL A 797 1.12 52.31 18.35
CA VAL A 797 2.46 52.73 18.77
C VAL A 797 2.45 53.20 20.22
N ASN A 798 3.60 53.13 20.88
CA ASN A 798 3.89 53.95 22.05
C ASN A 798 4.80 55.09 21.61
N ALA A 799 4.33 56.33 21.68
CA ALA A 799 4.98 57.49 21.06
C ALA A 799 5.23 58.61 22.07
N LYS A 800 6.36 59.30 21.92
CA LYS A 800 6.68 60.52 22.65
C LYS A 800 6.16 61.72 21.86
N PHE A 801 5.13 62.37 22.38
CA PHE A 801 4.52 63.54 21.74
C PHE A 801 5.40 64.77 21.90
N SER A 802 5.17 65.79 21.06
CA SER A 802 5.92 67.05 21.11
C SER A 802 5.79 67.79 22.46
N SER A 803 4.81 67.43 23.30
CA SER A 803 4.70 67.88 24.69
C SER A 803 5.76 67.28 25.64
N GLY A 804 6.50 66.26 25.21
CA GLY A 804 7.46 65.50 26.00
C GLY A 804 6.89 64.24 26.67
N THR A 805 5.57 64.06 26.68
CA THR A 805 4.88 62.93 27.34
C THR A 805 4.77 61.72 26.42
N TRP A 806 4.84 60.52 27.01
CA TRP A 806 4.61 59.25 26.33
C TRP A 806 3.15 58.81 26.41
N TYR A 807 2.58 58.42 25.28
CA TYR A 807 1.23 57.86 25.20
C TYR A 807 1.18 56.64 24.26
N GLY A 808 0.29 55.70 24.58
CA GLY A 808 -0.22 54.75 23.59
C GLY A 808 -1.06 55.51 22.55
N HIS A 809 -0.80 55.29 21.27
CA HIS A 809 -1.42 56.02 20.17
C HIS A 809 -1.78 55.08 19.02
N VAL A 810 -2.91 55.35 18.36
CA VAL A 810 -3.39 54.58 17.22
C VAL A 810 -3.52 55.50 16.02
N LEU A 811 -2.97 55.06 14.89
CA LEU A 811 -3.02 55.74 13.60
C LEU A 811 -3.35 54.76 12.47
N ALA A 812 -3.58 55.28 11.26
CA ALA A 812 -3.78 54.47 10.07
C ALA A 812 -2.46 54.17 9.36
N GLN A 813 -2.39 53.02 8.70
CA GLN A 813 -1.50 52.75 7.58
C GLN A 813 -2.34 52.54 6.32
N VAL A 814 -2.02 53.27 5.26
CA VAL A 814 -2.75 53.24 3.97
C VAL A 814 -1.83 52.69 2.88
N TYR A 815 -2.28 51.68 2.15
CA TYR A 815 -1.52 51.03 1.09
C TYR A 815 -1.74 51.72 -0.25
N VAL A 816 -0.70 52.38 -0.72
CA VAL A 816 -0.72 53.14 -1.97
C VAL A 816 0.53 52.82 -2.76
N ASN A 817 0.38 52.58 -4.06
CA ASN A 817 1.50 52.37 -4.99
C ASN A 817 2.51 51.30 -4.53
N GLY A 818 2.04 50.20 -3.94
CA GLY A 818 2.91 49.11 -3.48
C GLY A 818 3.52 49.31 -2.08
N LYS A 819 3.19 50.40 -1.37
CA LYS A 819 3.81 50.78 -0.10
C LYS A 819 2.77 51.18 0.95
N TRP A 820 3.04 50.86 2.22
CA TRP A 820 2.28 51.36 3.37
C TRP A 820 2.78 52.75 3.79
N TYR A 821 1.85 53.70 3.93
CA TYR A 821 2.09 55.04 4.44
C TYR A 821 1.40 55.20 5.79
N SER A 822 2.15 55.57 6.84
CA SER A 822 1.57 55.94 8.13
C SER A 822 0.86 57.30 8.02
N ALA A 823 -0.37 57.37 8.54
CA ALA A 823 -1.29 58.48 8.38
C ALA A 823 -1.99 58.76 9.72
N ASP A 824 -1.51 59.79 10.42
CA ASP A 824 -2.07 60.25 11.69
C ASP A 824 -2.87 61.54 11.49
N ALA A 825 -4.20 61.41 11.45
CA ALA A 825 -5.12 62.54 11.26
C ALA A 825 -5.47 63.26 12.58
N SER A 826 -4.86 62.90 13.71
CA SER A 826 -5.23 63.42 15.02
C SER A 826 -4.73 64.85 15.30
N ASN A 827 -3.96 65.44 14.38
CA ASN A 827 -3.40 66.78 14.56
C ASN A 827 -3.21 67.48 13.20
N ASN A 828 -3.47 68.79 13.16
CA ASN A 828 -3.41 69.59 11.95
C ASN A 828 -2.00 69.79 11.38
N ILE A 829 -0.93 69.60 12.18
CA ILE A 829 0.45 69.73 11.69
C ILE A 829 0.92 68.52 10.86
N ASN A 830 0.17 67.42 10.91
CA ASN A 830 0.49 66.21 10.16
C ASN A 830 0.04 66.31 8.71
N THR A 831 0.79 65.67 7.82
CA THR A 831 0.41 65.48 6.40
C THR A 831 0.44 64.00 6.06
N PHE A 832 -0.25 63.58 5.00
CA PHE A 832 -0.27 62.17 4.61
C PHE A 832 1.16 61.61 4.45
N GLY A 833 1.48 60.52 5.15
CA GLY A 833 2.81 59.90 5.14
C GLY A 833 3.89 60.61 5.99
N VAL A 834 3.58 61.74 6.62
CA VAL A 834 4.54 62.54 7.40
C VAL A 834 3.92 63.01 8.72
N ILE A 835 4.46 62.51 9.82
CA ILE A 835 3.98 62.77 11.18
C ILE A 835 4.93 63.72 11.88
N LYS A 836 4.38 64.76 12.53
CA LYS A 836 5.16 65.83 13.19
C LYS A 836 4.75 66.10 14.65
N ASN A 837 3.60 65.59 15.09
CA ASN A 837 3.07 65.77 16.45
C ASN A 837 3.69 64.83 17.49
N TRP A 838 4.49 63.86 17.06
CA TRP A 838 5.29 62.98 17.91
C TRP A 838 6.54 62.50 17.16
N ASP A 839 7.55 62.06 17.91
CA ASP A 839 8.84 61.64 17.37
C ASP A 839 8.77 60.20 16.82
N ILE A 840 8.76 60.09 15.49
CA ILE A 840 8.70 58.81 14.77
C ILE A 840 9.95 57.95 14.97
N THR A 841 11.09 58.52 15.33
CA THR A 841 12.36 57.80 15.46
C THR A 841 12.49 57.08 16.79
N THR A 842 11.77 57.55 17.81
CA THR A 842 11.79 56.97 19.16
C THR A 842 10.54 56.16 19.50
N ALA A 843 9.50 56.23 18.66
CA ALA A 843 8.27 55.47 18.86
C ALA A 843 8.50 53.95 18.74
N THR A 844 7.81 53.19 19.59
CA THR A 844 7.80 51.72 19.52
C THR A 844 6.51 51.25 18.87
N ILE A 845 6.60 50.59 17.71
CA ILE A 845 5.45 49.97 17.03
C ILE A 845 5.05 48.70 17.80
N LYS A 846 3.81 48.66 18.29
CA LYS A 846 3.23 47.53 19.04
C LYS A 846 2.54 46.52 18.12
N GLY A 847 2.12 46.93 16.92
CA GLY A 847 1.59 46.04 15.90
C GLY A 847 0.70 46.74 14.89
N THR A 848 0.31 46.00 13.85
CA THR A 848 -0.64 46.44 12.84
C THR A 848 -1.82 45.49 12.73
N TYR A 849 -3.03 46.02 12.60
CA TYR A 849 -4.26 45.23 12.74
C TYR A 849 -5.29 45.56 11.65
N ALA A 850 -6.06 44.56 11.20
CA ALA A 850 -7.20 44.79 10.31
C ALA A 850 -8.41 45.37 11.06
N THR A 851 -8.55 45.02 12.34
CA THR A 851 -9.55 45.52 13.30
C THR A 851 -8.88 45.81 14.64
N LEU A 852 -9.39 46.77 15.40
CA LEU A 852 -9.00 46.95 16.80
C LEU A 852 -9.91 46.06 17.67
N LEU A 853 -9.28 45.29 18.54
CA LEU A 853 -9.91 44.45 19.55
C LEU A 853 -9.75 45.21 20.87
N PHE A 854 -10.72 46.05 21.22
CA PHE A 854 -10.72 46.73 22.51
C PHE A 854 -11.30 45.84 23.58
#